data_AF-A0A968V6U8-F1
#
_entry.id   AF-A0A968V6U8-F1
#
_cell.length_a   1.000
_cell.length_b   1.000
_cell.length_c   1.000
_cell.angle_alpha   90.00
_cell.angle_beta   90.00
_cell.angle_gamma   90.00
#
_symmetry.space_group_name_H-M   'P 1'
#
loop_
_entity.id
_entity.type
_entity.pdbx_description
1 polymer ?
#
loop_
_entity_poly.entity_id
_entity_poly.type
_entity_poly.pdbx_seq_one_letter_code
_entity_poly.pdbx_strand_id
1 'polypeptide(L)'
;MTPILSYVSVNGASAPSNSPATGITGLDLTRGAGVNLNTGGTFNSNNWTIGGDLAAAITNNDFIQWGFTSTLAYDLSDLDIRYDRSGTGPNSIAIQGAINGGDFTTFFIDNSISEAGEDNLDIDLSSFDGVTSATFRLFGFNATSTAGTFDIEDITVIAGTDGIIINGTPSSTVNPGVTVAIAATDANAAEAGADPGTFRISRAGDTANPLTVNYTISGSATNGTDYTPNLTGAAIISANQSFVDITITPVDDAVAEGAETVILTLVDTPDYDLGATVTATVAIADNDVQLTPIFTIQGAGFVSPLLNQTVVSQGVVTALASNGFYFQDPTGDGNLNTSDGIFVFTSSAPTVSLNQLVQVSGTVDEFFGATQIDTVTNISVLGTGTIAPVVLGLDRIPPTEIVDDAGSQVFDPSTQGRDFWESLEGTLVTLPDAIAVGLLNNFDEFYAIANQGAGATGVNGRGGITISDDPNPNNPIGADLNPERIQIDPTLISGSAPAALNVGDLVGNITGVIDFSFDDYSIRPLGPVTVTPGNLTPEITDLVGGTLETGFSTVQLVTVASYNVENLDPGDDRFDEIAAQIVNNLRLPDIIALQEVQDNDGPTNSAVTSASLTLETLIAEIAAISDVDYEFIDNPFIGDDTNGGQPGGNIRTAYLYNPARVTLVPGSVVTITDPIDQQTNPSNPFFGSRLPLVATFAANGQEITLINNHFTSRGGSDPLFGDDQPPTIGGESDREAQAQGVNSFVEGLLASDPDANVVVLGDLNGFPFENFLANTLSGEELTNLTNLLPQEERYSFNFEGNSQQLDQIFVSAEVLSELDFDALLQTEFDIVHINSEFANSASDHDALIAQIPLVLPNPIEPVELSVGQLPGRLVVIATENGVEVDRAPVGQNGPVPEVGPFTLFAVDSDDLLRPNFSDRTFFDRSVGIGVSDGDDSIQRDRKRIEGDEILGVAVTGFAANTAEIAIDRLFSNDGAQIRVTAFENGLEVDETIFNLGAAVGEEFLDFTSDFAFNELQIGAADGDTAFTFRNLTLLDAVVA
;
A
#
# COMPACT_ATOMS: atom_id res chain seq x y z
N MET A 1 -61.12 -9.16 69.67
CA MET A 1 -61.33 -7.70 69.74
C MET A 1 -61.90 -7.25 68.39
N THR A 2 -62.38 -6.01 68.22
CA THR A 2 -62.68 -5.55 66.85
C THR A 2 -61.34 -5.29 66.18
N PRO A 3 -61.02 -5.92 65.03
CA PRO A 3 -59.74 -5.70 64.39
C PRO A 3 -59.58 -4.25 63.96
N ILE A 4 -58.33 -3.77 63.93
CA ILE A 4 -58.04 -2.42 63.43
C ILE A 4 -57.98 -2.41 61.90
N LEU A 5 -57.61 -3.54 61.28
CA LEU A 5 -57.62 -3.77 59.85
C LEU A 5 -57.74 -5.27 59.52
N SER A 6 -58.52 -5.62 58.49
CA SER A 6 -58.50 -6.97 57.89
C SER A 6 -58.47 -6.96 56.36
N TYR A 7 -57.89 -8.02 55.79
CA TYR A 7 -57.77 -8.24 54.34
C TYR A 7 -58.59 -9.47 53.93
N VAL A 8 -59.36 -9.38 52.83
CA VAL A 8 -60.23 -10.46 52.32
C VAL A 8 -59.69 -11.10 51.06
N SER A 9 -59.87 -12.42 50.95
CA SER A 9 -59.67 -13.16 49.70
C SER A 9 -60.85 -12.90 48.73
N VAL A 10 -60.61 -12.11 47.68
CA VAL A 10 -61.52 -11.95 46.54
C VAL A 10 -60.79 -12.24 45.24
N ASN A 11 -61.34 -13.07 44.36
CA ASN A 11 -60.75 -13.37 43.06
C ASN A 11 -60.47 -12.08 42.26
N GLY A 12 -59.20 -11.68 42.16
CA GLY A 12 -58.71 -10.72 41.18
C GLY A 12 -58.68 -9.23 41.57
N ALA A 13 -58.74 -8.85 42.86
CA ALA A 13 -58.47 -7.47 43.26
C ALA A 13 -57.82 -7.37 44.66
N SER A 14 -56.68 -6.69 44.73
CA SER A 14 -55.92 -6.30 45.92
C SER A 14 -56.53 -5.05 46.56
N ALA A 15 -57.27 -5.19 47.66
CA ALA A 15 -57.66 -4.07 48.53
C ALA A 15 -58.08 -4.58 49.93
N PRO A 16 -57.83 -3.83 51.02
CA PRO A 16 -58.33 -4.16 52.36
C PRO A 16 -59.86 -4.15 52.38
N SER A 17 -60.49 -5.10 53.07
CA SER A 17 -61.94 -5.31 52.94
C SER A 17 -62.76 -4.47 53.91
N ASN A 18 -62.25 -4.20 55.11
CA ASN A 18 -62.90 -3.43 56.17
C ASN A 18 -61.86 -2.88 57.16
N SER A 19 -61.90 -1.58 57.47
CA SER A 19 -61.25 -1.02 58.67
C SER A 19 -62.34 -0.59 59.67
N PRO A 20 -62.54 -1.34 60.76
CA PRO A 20 -63.49 -0.97 61.80
C PRO A 20 -63.02 0.19 62.70
N ALA A 21 -61.73 0.57 62.63
CA ALA A 21 -61.10 1.57 63.48
C ALA A 21 -61.05 2.94 62.80
N THR A 22 -61.34 4.01 63.55
CA THR A 22 -61.39 5.38 63.00
C THR A 22 -59.99 5.88 62.65
N GLY A 23 -59.78 6.32 61.40
CA GLY A 23 -58.56 7.01 60.99
C GLY A 23 -57.46 6.13 60.40
N ILE A 24 -57.72 4.83 60.21
CA ILE A 24 -56.81 3.88 59.54
C ILE A 24 -57.13 3.77 58.05
N THR A 25 -56.08 3.76 57.22
CA THR A 25 -56.10 3.43 55.79
C THR A 25 -55.16 2.26 55.54
N GLY A 26 -55.70 1.11 55.13
CA GLY A 26 -54.89 -0.05 54.76
C GLY A 26 -54.12 0.17 53.46
N LEU A 27 -52.93 -0.42 53.38
CA LEU A 27 -52.13 -0.43 52.16
C LEU A 27 -52.60 -1.55 51.22
N ASP A 28 -52.31 -1.41 49.93
CA ASP A 28 -52.56 -2.50 48.98
C ASP A 28 -51.63 -3.69 49.27
N LEU A 29 -52.18 -4.89 49.11
CA LEU A 29 -51.38 -6.10 49.18
C LEU A 29 -50.52 -6.22 47.93
N THR A 30 -49.21 -6.22 48.11
CA THR A 30 -48.21 -6.23 47.04
C THR A 30 -47.23 -7.38 47.23
N ARG A 31 -46.49 -7.72 46.17
CA ARG A 31 -45.48 -8.78 46.17
C ARG A 31 -44.17 -8.22 45.66
N GLY A 32 -43.07 -8.68 46.22
CA GLY A 32 -41.75 -8.36 45.70
C GLY A 32 -41.51 -9.04 44.34
N ALA A 33 -40.53 -8.54 43.58
CA ALA A 33 -40.29 -8.96 42.20
C ALA A 33 -39.95 -10.45 42.02
N GLY A 34 -39.52 -11.13 43.09
CA GLY A 34 -39.20 -12.56 43.06
C GLY A 34 -40.41 -13.50 43.15
N VAL A 35 -41.58 -13.01 43.60
CA VAL A 35 -42.76 -13.86 43.88
C VAL A 35 -43.93 -13.50 42.97
N ASN A 36 -44.52 -14.52 42.34
CA ASN A 36 -45.63 -14.35 41.42
C ASN A 36 -46.97 -14.74 42.06
N LEU A 37 -48.05 -14.11 41.60
CA LEU A 37 -49.41 -14.52 41.91
C LEU A 37 -49.73 -15.85 41.22
N ASN A 38 -50.21 -16.84 41.98
CA ASN A 38 -50.61 -18.14 41.44
C ASN A 38 -52.13 -18.18 41.17
N THR A 39 -52.56 -18.96 40.18
CA THR A 39 -53.99 -19.05 39.81
C THR A 39 -54.81 -19.75 40.89
N GLY A 40 -55.76 -19.06 41.52
CA GLY A 40 -56.69 -19.66 42.49
C GLY A 40 -57.18 -18.75 43.64
N GLY A 41 -56.52 -17.63 43.90
CA GLY A 41 -56.92 -16.66 44.94
C GLY A 41 -55.94 -15.49 45.05
N THR A 42 -56.28 -14.44 45.81
CA THR A 42 -55.46 -13.20 45.94
C THR A 42 -54.27 -13.36 46.87
N PHE A 43 -54.21 -14.44 47.65
CA PHE A 43 -53.13 -14.73 48.59
C PHE A 43 -52.17 -15.83 48.10
N ASN A 44 -52.60 -16.71 47.20
CA ASN A 44 -51.80 -17.81 46.67
C ASN A 44 -50.64 -17.32 45.79
N SER A 45 -49.43 -17.80 46.07
CA SER A 45 -48.21 -17.34 45.41
C SER A 45 -47.23 -18.46 45.11
N ASN A 46 -46.45 -18.31 44.05
CA ASN A 46 -45.38 -19.24 43.65
C ASN A 46 -44.11 -18.47 43.26
N ASN A 47 -43.11 -19.19 42.75
CA ASN A 47 -41.80 -18.69 42.35
C ASN A 47 -40.86 -18.28 43.49
N TRP A 48 -41.14 -18.72 44.72
CA TRP A 48 -40.25 -18.59 45.86
C TRP A 48 -38.87 -19.21 45.58
N THR A 49 -37.80 -18.57 46.06
CA THR A 49 -36.41 -19.00 45.86
C THR A 49 -36.21 -20.45 46.31
N ILE A 50 -35.67 -21.27 45.38
CA ILE A 50 -35.35 -22.68 45.63
C ILE A 50 -34.08 -22.80 46.47
N GLY A 51 -34.20 -23.36 47.67
CA GLY A 51 -33.08 -23.51 48.60
C GLY A 51 -32.49 -22.16 49.06
N GLY A 52 -32.18 -22.06 50.34
CA GLY A 52 -31.65 -20.82 50.92
C GLY A 52 -32.29 -20.49 52.27
N ASP A 53 -31.63 -19.58 52.98
CA ASP A 53 -32.09 -19.05 54.25
C ASP A 53 -32.82 -17.71 54.06
N LEU A 54 -33.22 -17.08 55.16
CA LEU A 54 -33.90 -15.79 55.15
C LEU A 54 -33.09 -14.69 54.43
N ALA A 55 -31.76 -14.71 54.49
CA ALA A 55 -30.95 -13.67 53.85
C ALA A 55 -31.03 -13.75 52.32
N ALA A 56 -31.11 -14.96 51.77
CA ALA A 56 -31.34 -15.17 50.35
C ALA A 56 -32.73 -14.66 49.91
N ALA A 57 -33.77 -14.96 50.68
CA ALA A 57 -35.13 -14.47 50.39
C ALA A 57 -35.24 -12.94 50.45
N ILE A 58 -34.54 -12.29 51.39
CA ILE A 58 -34.47 -10.82 51.46
C ILE A 58 -33.77 -10.24 50.23
N THR A 59 -32.62 -10.80 49.85
CA THR A 59 -31.83 -10.33 48.70
C THR A 59 -32.62 -10.45 47.39
N ASN A 60 -33.41 -11.52 47.25
CA ASN A 60 -34.21 -11.79 46.05
C ASN A 60 -35.57 -11.06 46.03
N ASN A 61 -35.91 -10.30 47.08
CA ASN A 61 -37.22 -9.66 47.26
C ASN A 61 -38.39 -10.66 47.18
N ASP A 62 -38.23 -11.83 47.82
CA ASP A 62 -39.27 -12.84 47.87
C ASP A 62 -40.22 -12.57 49.04
N PHE A 63 -41.15 -11.63 48.87
CA PHE A 63 -42.11 -11.33 49.95
C PHE A 63 -43.53 -11.03 49.47
N ILE A 64 -44.47 -11.20 50.40
CA ILE A 64 -45.82 -10.61 50.36
C ILE A 64 -45.85 -9.46 51.37
N GLN A 65 -46.32 -8.29 50.94
CA GLN A 65 -46.35 -7.07 51.76
C GLN A 65 -47.78 -6.55 51.94
N TRP A 66 -48.08 -6.12 53.16
CA TRP A 66 -49.30 -5.43 53.53
C TRP A 66 -49.01 -4.44 54.66
N GLY A 67 -49.98 -3.59 55.00
CA GLY A 67 -49.78 -2.63 56.07
C GLY A 67 -50.91 -1.64 56.25
N PHE A 68 -50.65 -0.57 56.99
CA PHE A 68 -51.58 0.54 57.12
C PHE A 68 -50.86 1.85 57.43
N THR A 69 -51.56 2.94 57.16
CA THR A 69 -51.27 4.26 57.71
C THR A 69 -52.47 4.70 58.56
N SER A 70 -52.22 5.55 59.54
CA SER A 70 -53.20 5.96 60.52
C SER A 70 -52.98 7.41 60.93
N THR A 71 -54.10 8.12 61.10
CA THR A 71 -54.11 9.49 61.64
C THR A 71 -54.05 9.52 63.18
N LEU A 72 -54.12 8.36 63.83
CA LEU A 72 -53.97 8.19 65.28
C LEU A 72 -52.92 7.11 65.54
N ALA A 73 -52.17 7.22 66.64
CA ALA A 73 -51.25 6.17 67.06
C ALA A 73 -52.03 4.98 67.65
N TYR A 74 -51.56 3.76 67.43
CA TYR A 74 -52.15 2.51 67.93
C TYR A 74 -51.08 1.64 68.61
N ASP A 75 -51.42 1.06 69.77
CA ASP A 75 -50.66 -0.02 70.39
C ASP A 75 -51.21 -1.34 69.83
N LEU A 76 -50.40 -2.06 69.04
CA LEU A 76 -50.80 -3.31 68.39
C LEU A 76 -50.77 -4.45 69.39
N SER A 77 -51.72 -5.39 69.28
CA SER A 77 -51.77 -6.57 70.14
C SER A 77 -51.25 -7.80 69.42
N ASP A 78 -51.76 -8.06 68.23
CA ASP A 78 -51.48 -9.30 67.51
C ASP A 78 -51.79 -9.23 66.01
N LEU A 79 -51.15 -10.13 65.27
CA LEU A 79 -51.38 -10.42 63.85
C LEU A 79 -51.87 -11.86 63.73
N ASP A 80 -53.13 -12.02 63.34
CA ASP A 80 -53.76 -13.32 63.09
C ASP A 80 -53.69 -13.62 61.59
N ILE A 81 -53.02 -14.73 61.26
CA ILE A 81 -52.81 -15.21 59.89
C ILE A 81 -52.88 -16.74 59.86
N ARG A 82 -53.45 -17.27 58.78
CA ARG A 82 -53.44 -18.70 58.46
C ARG A 82 -52.72 -18.92 57.15
N TYR A 83 -51.87 -19.93 57.11
CA TYR A 83 -51.15 -20.24 55.90
C TYR A 83 -50.83 -21.72 55.77
N ASP A 84 -50.63 -22.14 54.53
CA ASP A 84 -50.09 -23.46 54.20
C ASP A 84 -49.15 -23.37 52.99
N ARG A 85 -48.51 -24.49 52.66
CA ARG A 85 -47.67 -24.63 51.45
C ARG A 85 -48.03 -25.88 50.69
N SER A 86 -47.73 -25.92 49.39
CA SER A 86 -47.64 -27.21 48.71
C SER A 86 -46.38 -27.98 49.11
N GLY A 87 -46.34 -29.29 48.84
CA GLY A 87 -45.20 -30.15 49.17
C GLY A 87 -43.84 -29.65 48.70
N THR A 88 -43.80 -28.79 47.68
CA THR A 88 -42.57 -28.16 47.17
C THR A 88 -42.42 -26.66 47.45
N GLY A 89 -43.42 -26.02 48.07
CA GLY A 89 -43.39 -24.61 48.49
C GLY A 89 -42.44 -24.32 49.65
N PRO A 90 -42.28 -23.04 50.05
CA PRO A 90 -41.37 -22.65 51.13
C PRO A 90 -41.78 -23.31 52.45
N ASN A 91 -40.89 -24.09 53.05
CA ASN A 91 -41.17 -24.79 54.32
C ASN A 91 -40.88 -23.94 55.57
N SER A 92 -40.39 -22.72 55.37
CA SER A 92 -40.09 -21.76 56.43
C SER A 92 -40.53 -20.36 56.00
N ILE A 93 -41.02 -19.56 56.94
CA ILE A 93 -41.32 -18.13 56.75
C ILE A 93 -40.68 -17.26 57.82
N ALA A 94 -40.49 -15.99 57.49
CA ALA A 94 -40.22 -14.94 58.45
C ALA A 94 -41.07 -13.72 58.15
N ILE A 95 -41.50 -13.01 59.18
CA ILE A 95 -42.19 -11.73 59.03
C ILE A 95 -41.31 -10.61 59.56
N GLN A 96 -41.10 -9.62 58.69
CA GLN A 96 -40.48 -8.35 59.04
C GLN A 96 -41.52 -7.27 59.19
N GLY A 97 -41.31 -6.37 60.16
CA GLY A 97 -42.16 -5.22 60.41
C GLY A 97 -41.34 -3.94 60.40
N ALA A 98 -41.87 -2.93 59.73
CA ALA A 98 -41.40 -1.55 59.74
C ALA A 98 -42.54 -0.66 60.26
N ILE A 99 -42.34 0.00 61.39
CA ILE A 99 -43.33 0.92 61.98
C ILE A 99 -42.87 2.36 61.82
N ASN A 100 -43.83 3.25 61.59
CA ASN A 100 -43.64 4.71 61.54
C ASN A 100 -42.51 5.13 60.57
N GLY A 101 -42.33 4.40 59.46
CA GLY A 101 -41.26 4.66 58.48
C GLY A 101 -39.86 4.19 58.87
N GLY A 102 -39.70 3.44 59.97
CA GLY A 102 -38.43 2.85 60.39
C GLY A 102 -38.01 1.62 59.55
N ASP A 103 -36.82 1.08 59.86
CA ASP A 103 -36.26 -0.07 59.15
C ASP A 103 -37.05 -1.37 59.40
N PHE A 104 -37.04 -2.26 58.41
CA PHE A 104 -37.62 -3.59 58.54
C PHE A 104 -36.81 -4.45 59.52
N THR A 105 -37.50 -4.95 60.55
CA THR A 105 -36.90 -5.88 61.53
C THR A 105 -37.67 -7.20 61.56
N THR A 106 -36.95 -8.31 61.57
CA THR A 106 -37.55 -9.65 61.68
C THR A 106 -37.99 -9.88 63.13
N PHE A 107 -39.29 -10.06 63.35
CA PHE A 107 -39.85 -10.30 64.69
C PHE A 107 -40.52 -11.67 64.82
N PHE A 108 -40.75 -12.37 63.71
CA PHE A 108 -41.34 -13.70 63.69
C PHE A 108 -40.65 -14.61 62.67
N ILE A 109 -40.39 -15.87 63.05
CA ILE A 109 -39.87 -16.93 62.16
C ILE A 109 -40.58 -18.24 62.51
N ASP A 110 -41.08 -18.93 61.49
CA ASP A 110 -41.58 -20.30 61.57
C ASP A 110 -40.79 -21.15 60.55
N ASN A 111 -40.13 -22.22 61.01
CA ASN A 111 -39.30 -23.07 60.16
C ASN A 111 -39.95 -24.44 59.87
N SER A 112 -41.26 -24.58 60.11
CA SER A 112 -41.93 -25.88 60.08
C SER A 112 -43.33 -25.85 59.45
N ILE A 113 -43.48 -25.14 58.33
CA ILE A 113 -44.78 -25.01 57.65
C ILE A 113 -45.24 -26.35 57.08
N SER A 114 -46.49 -26.70 57.37
CA SER A 114 -47.08 -27.99 56.97
C SER A 114 -47.51 -28.05 55.50
N GLU A 115 -47.36 -29.23 54.85
CA GLU A 115 -47.49 -29.44 53.39
C GLU A 115 -48.93 -29.47 52.83
N ALA A 116 -49.92 -29.50 53.71
CA ALA A 116 -51.36 -29.42 53.47
C ALA A 116 -52.04 -29.61 54.83
N GLY A 117 -52.25 -28.51 55.54
CA GLY A 117 -52.73 -28.44 56.91
C GLY A 117 -52.69 -27.00 57.38
N GLU A 118 -53.73 -26.56 58.07
CA GLU A 118 -53.88 -25.16 58.47
C GLU A 118 -52.95 -24.85 59.65
N ASP A 119 -51.87 -24.12 59.41
CA ASP A 119 -51.08 -23.50 60.49
C ASP A 119 -51.77 -22.16 60.86
N ASN A 120 -52.35 -22.10 62.06
CA ASN A 120 -53.03 -20.91 62.58
C ASN A 120 -52.18 -20.29 63.69
N LEU A 121 -51.62 -19.11 63.43
CA LEU A 121 -50.73 -18.45 64.37
C LEU A 121 -51.23 -17.05 64.70
N ASP A 122 -51.37 -16.84 66.01
CA ASP A 122 -51.62 -15.55 66.64
C ASP A 122 -50.24 -14.96 66.99
N ILE A 123 -49.74 -14.09 66.13
CA ILE A 123 -48.37 -13.55 66.22
C ILE A 123 -48.39 -12.31 67.11
N ASP A 124 -47.64 -12.36 68.21
CA ASP A 124 -47.57 -11.28 69.20
C ASP A 124 -46.97 -9.99 68.60
N LEU A 125 -47.78 -8.93 68.57
CA LEU A 125 -47.36 -7.58 68.17
C LEU A 125 -47.29 -6.62 69.36
N SER A 126 -47.40 -7.08 70.61
CA SER A 126 -47.46 -6.23 71.80
C SER A 126 -46.22 -5.37 72.07
N SER A 127 -45.14 -5.55 71.29
CA SER A 127 -43.97 -4.66 71.30
C SER A 127 -44.09 -3.46 70.35
N PHE A 128 -45.16 -3.40 69.55
CA PHE A 128 -45.41 -2.39 68.53
C PHE A 128 -46.40 -1.36 69.10
N ASP A 129 -45.88 -0.48 69.95
CA ASP A 129 -46.63 0.60 70.61
C ASP A 129 -46.55 1.92 69.81
N GLY A 130 -47.59 2.77 69.90
CA GLY A 130 -47.55 4.12 69.31
C GLY A 130 -47.51 4.17 67.77
N VAL A 131 -48.06 3.16 67.10
CA VAL A 131 -47.93 2.96 65.66
C VAL A 131 -48.92 3.82 64.88
N THR A 132 -48.42 4.76 64.10
CA THR A 132 -49.17 5.59 63.13
C THR A 132 -49.05 5.03 61.71
N SER A 133 -48.04 4.21 61.42
CA SER A 133 -48.02 3.38 60.20
C SER A 133 -47.26 2.08 60.45
N ALA A 134 -47.67 1.01 59.79
CA ALA A 134 -46.94 -0.25 59.82
C ALA A 134 -46.93 -0.88 58.43
N THR A 135 -45.78 -1.38 58.01
CA THR A 135 -45.63 -2.22 56.83
C THR A 135 -45.02 -3.56 57.25
N PHE A 136 -45.67 -4.64 56.86
CA PHE A 136 -45.22 -6.00 57.14
C PHE A 136 -44.82 -6.68 55.84
N ARG A 137 -43.73 -7.45 55.88
CA ARG A 137 -43.27 -8.31 54.79
C ARG A 137 -43.13 -9.73 55.28
N LEU A 138 -43.86 -10.65 54.66
CA LEU A 138 -43.70 -12.09 54.87
C LEU A 138 -42.78 -12.63 53.78
N PHE A 139 -41.65 -13.18 54.20
CA PHE A 139 -40.69 -13.88 53.35
C PHE A 139 -40.86 -15.39 53.52
N GLY A 140 -41.04 -16.11 52.42
CA GLY A 140 -40.99 -17.57 52.37
C GLY A 140 -39.62 -18.02 51.86
N PHE A 141 -39.00 -18.99 52.53
CA PHE A 141 -37.69 -19.52 52.15
C PHE A 141 -37.62 -21.04 52.29
N ASN A 142 -36.54 -21.62 51.78
CA ASN A 142 -36.30 -23.06 51.71
C ASN A 142 -37.39 -23.83 50.92
N ALA A 143 -37.86 -23.25 49.82
CA ALA A 143 -38.69 -23.96 48.84
C ALA A 143 -37.84 -25.01 48.10
N THR A 144 -38.45 -26.11 47.67
CA THR A 144 -37.74 -27.15 46.91
C THR A 144 -38.01 -27.08 45.40
N SER A 145 -38.95 -26.22 44.98
CA SER A 145 -39.24 -25.90 43.58
C SER A 145 -39.89 -24.52 43.45
N THR A 146 -39.59 -23.77 42.39
CA THR A 146 -40.27 -22.50 42.05
C THR A 146 -41.74 -22.71 41.71
N ALA A 147 -42.14 -23.93 41.34
CA ALA A 147 -43.56 -24.29 41.18
C ALA A 147 -44.28 -24.55 42.51
N GLY A 148 -43.54 -24.60 43.62
CA GLY A 148 -44.10 -24.70 44.96
C GLY A 148 -44.92 -23.46 45.33
N THR A 149 -46.06 -23.68 45.99
CA THR A 149 -47.01 -22.62 46.33
C THR A 149 -47.02 -22.36 47.82
N PHE A 150 -47.31 -21.13 48.19
CA PHE A 150 -47.63 -20.71 49.55
C PHE A 150 -48.94 -19.93 49.50
N ASP A 151 -49.89 -20.31 50.34
CA ASP A 151 -51.22 -19.69 50.38
C ASP A 151 -51.51 -19.12 51.77
N ILE A 152 -52.18 -17.96 51.81
CA ILE A 152 -52.72 -17.38 53.04
C ILE A 152 -54.24 -17.57 52.98
N GLU A 153 -54.75 -18.36 53.91
CA GLU A 153 -56.11 -18.90 53.87
C GLU A 153 -57.11 -18.10 54.71
N ASP A 154 -58.40 -18.28 54.41
CA ASP A 154 -59.48 -17.56 55.09
C ASP A 154 -59.64 -17.98 56.58
N ILE A 155 -59.71 -17.01 57.48
CA ILE A 155 -59.91 -17.18 58.93
C ILE A 155 -61.41 -17.28 59.24
N THR A 156 -61.87 -18.46 59.69
CA THR A 156 -63.31 -18.78 59.87
C THR A 156 -63.99 -18.21 61.13
N VAL A 157 -63.32 -17.37 61.93
CA VAL A 157 -63.80 -17.01 63.28
C VAL A 157 -64.71 -15.76 63.30
N ILE A 158 -64.70 -14.92 62.26
CA ILE A 158 -65.60 -13.76 62.16
C ILE A 158 -66.07 -13.61 60.70
N ALA A 159 -67.30 -14.04 60.39
CA ALA A 159 -67.97 -13.81 59.10
C ALA A 159 -67.14 -14.01 57.80
N GLY A 160 -66.42 -15.14 57.72
CA GLY A 160 -65.98 -15.85 56.51
C GLY A 160 -65.63 -15.00 55.27
N THR A 161 -64.36 -14.57 55.19
CA THR A 161 -63.54 -14.32 53.97
C THR A 161 -62.22 -13.54 54.28
N ASP A 162 -61.92 -13.19 55.54
CA ASP A 162 -60.71 -12.44 55.93
C ASP A 162 -59.48 -13.37 56.10
N GLY A 163 -58.36 -13.12 55.43
CA GLY A 163 -57.12 -13.94 55.48
C GLY A 163 -55.96 -13.35 56.30
N ILE A 164 -55.93 -12.02 56.52
CA ILE A 164 -54.93 -11.35 57.39
C ILE A 164 -55.67 -10.36 58.30
N ILE A 165 -55.45 -10.44 59.61
CA ILE A 165 -56.11 -9.58 60.60
C ILE A 165 -55.07 -8.95 61.53
N ILE A 166 -55.12 -7.62 61.67
CA ILE A 166 -54.29 -6.88 62.63
C ILE A 166 -55.19 -6.37 63.74
N ASN A 167 -54.82 -6.67 64.99
CA ASN A 167 -55.50 -6.25 66.19
C ASN A 167 -54.67 -5.22 66.97
N GLY A 168 -55.35 -4.29 67.64
CA GLY A 168 -54.71 -3.24 68.43
C GLY A 168 -55.71 -2.26 69.05
N THR A 169 -55.21 -1.30 69.82
CA THR A 169 -56.01 -0.25 70.46
C THR A 169 -55.37 1.13 70.27
N PRO A 170 -56.12 2.24 70.22
CA PRO A 170 -55.51 3.57 70.13
C PRO A 170 -54.51 3.82 71.26
N SER A 171 -53.28 4.19 70.89
CA SER A 171 -52.19 4.49 71.81
C SER A 171 -52.51 5.75 72.62
N SER A 172 -52.27 5.70 73.92
CA SER A 172 -52.56 6.81 74.83
C SER A 172 -51.36 7.74 75.06
N THR A 173 -50.42 7.80 74.10
CA THR A 173 -49.21 8.62 74.19
C THR A 173 -49.45 10.07 73.75
N VAL A 174 -48.96 10.99 74.58
CA VAL A 174 -49.08 12.44 74.42
C VAL A 174 -48.00 12.91 73.43
N ASN A 175 -48.42 13.53 72.32
CA ASN A 175 -47.55 14.26 71.40
C ASN A 175 -46.77 15.35 72.17
N PRO A 176 -45.41 15.38 72.14
CA PRO A 176 -44.62 16.36 72.88
C PRO A 176 -44.68 17.79 72.30
N GLY A 177 -45.33 18.00 71.15
CA GLY A 177 -45.45 19.31 70.50
C GLY A 177 -44.15 19.81 69.89
N VAL A 178 -43.20 18.91 69.60
CA VAL A 178 -41.94 19.20 68.89
C VAL A 178 -42.04 18.73 67.45
N THR A 179 -41.87 19.63 66.49
CA THR A 179 -41.82 19.31 65.04
C THR A 179 -40.45 19.64 64.45
N VAL A 180 -39.96 18.86 63.49
CA VAL A 180 -38.64 19.03 62.85
C VAL A 180 -38.74 19.19 61.33
N ALA A 181 -38.04 20.18 60.78
CA ALA A 181 -38.01 20.46 59.34
C ALA A 181 -36.58 20.66 58.84
N ILE A 182 -36.31 20.38 57.57
CA ILE A 182 -34.99 20.59 56.93
C ILE A 182 -35.08 21.59 55.77
N ALA A 183 -34.02 22.36 55.55
CA ALA A 183 -33.83 23.19 54.36
C ALA A 183 -32.34 23.25 53.99
N ALA A 184 -32.02 23.39 52.71
CA ALA A 184 -30.67 23.79 52.30
C ALA A 184 -30.57 25.32 52.47
N THR A 185 -29.82 25.76 53.48
CA THR A 185 -29.54 27.20 53.68
C THR A 185 -28.47 27.71 52.73
N ASP A 186 -27.62 26.80 52.26
CA ASP A 186 -26.80 26.98 51.08
C ASP A 186 -26.95 25.73 50.21
N ALA A 187 -27.55 25.90 49.03
CA ALA A 187 -27.93 24.80 48.15
C ALA A 187 -26.94 24.57 46.99
N ASN A 188 -25.95 25.45 46.82
CA ASN A 188 -24.97 25.35 45.73
C ASN A 188 -23.58 25.27 46.35
N ALA A 189 -22.98 24.10 46.27
CA ALA A 189 -21.59 23.86 46.60
C ALA A 189 -20.78 23.77 45.29
N ALA A 190 -19.47 24.00 45.37
CA ALA A 190 -18.57 23.84 44.24
C ALA A 190 -17.21 23.34 44.72
N GLU A 191 -16.60 22.45 43.93
CA GLU A 191 -15.21 22.04 44.12
C GLU A 191 -14.26 23.23 43.97
N ALA A 192 -14.58 24.12 43.01
CA ALA A 192 -13.80 25.31 42.73
C ALA A 192 -13.72 26.22 43.96
N GLY A 193 -12.53 26.28 44.56
CA GLY A 193 -12.28 27.07 45.77
C GLY A 193 -12.86 26.46 47.05
N ALA A 194 -13.31 25.21 47.01
CA ALA A 194 -13.92 24.45 48.10
C ALA A 194 -15.15 25.16 48.72
N ASP A 195 -16.09 25.59 47.88
CA ASP A 195 -17.32 26.28 48.30
C ASP A 195 -18.32 25.29 48.93
N PRO A 196 -18.65 25.41 50.22
CA PRO A 196 -19.41 24.39 50.93
C PRO A 196 -20.93 24.55 50.76
N GLY A 197 -21.65 23.43 50.76
CA GLY A 197 -23.11 23.39 50.87
C GLY A 197 -23.56 23.19 52.32
N THR A 198 -24.71 23.76 52.72
CA THR A 198 -25.18 23.67 54.11
C THR A 198 -26.67 23.35 54.19
N PHE A 199 -26.98 22.25 54.87
CA PHE A 199 -28.32 21.89 55.32
C PHE A 199 -28.56 22.43 56.73
N ARG A 200 -29.79 22.87 57.01
CA ARG A 200 -30.26 23.24 58.34
C ARG A 200 -31.44 22.39 58.73
N ILE A 201 -31.29 21.66 59.82
CA ILE A 201 -32.38 20.95 60.48
C ILE A 201 -32.87 21.83 61.64
N SER A 202 -34.15 22.19 61.63
CA SER A 202 -34.78 23.07 62.63
C SER A 202 -35.87 22.34 63.39
N ARG A 203 -36.01 22.62 64.68
CA ARG A 203 -37.14 22.17 65.51
C ARG A 203 -38.01 23.33 65.98
N ALA A 204 -39.31 23.09 66.09
CA ALA A 204 -40.28 23.98 66.72
C ALA A 204 -40.96 23.24 67.88
N GLY A 205 -40.96 23.80 69.10
CA GLY A 205 -41.46 23.13 70.30
C GLY A 205 -40.51 23.30 71.49
N ASP A 206 -40.49 22.33 72.41
CA ASP A 206 -39.55 22.33 73.54
C ASP A 206 -38.08 22.25 73.06
N THR A 207 -37.24 23.10 73.66
CA THR A 207 -35.80 23.15 73.38
C THR A 207 -34.94 22.75 74.59
N ALA A 208 -35.54 22.47 75.75
CA ALA A 208 -34.79 22.29 77.00
C ALA A 208 -33.76 21.15 76.95
N ASN A 209 -34.07 20.08 76.22
CA ASN A 209 -33.20 18.91 76.05
C ASN A 209 -32.57 18.88 74.64
N PRO A 210 -31.42 18.22 74.46
CA PRO A 210 -30.90 17.93 73.13
C PRO A 210 -31.87 16.99 72.38
N LEU A 211 -31.97 17.16 71.07
CA LEU A 211 -32.79 16.34 70.17
C LEU A 211 -31.91 15.72 69.10
N THR A 212 -31.86 14.39 69.05
CA THR A 212 -31.23 13.66 67.94
C THR A 212 -32.25 13.54 66.82
N VAL A 213 -31.92 14.07 65.65
CA VAL A 213 -32.74 13.99 64.43
C VAL A 213 -32.07 13.03 63.46
N ASN A 214 -32.82 12.04 62.99
CA ASN A 214 -32.34 11.05 62.03
C ASN A 214 -32.71 11.46 60.60
N TYR A 215 -31.84 11.15 59.64
CA TYR A 215 -32.05 11.39 58.22
C TYR A 215 -31.40 10.30 57.36
N THR A 216 -31.93 10.06 56.17
CA THR A 216 -31.30 9.25 55.13
C THR A 216 -30.53 10.14 54.15
N ILE A 217 -29.50 9.58 53.51
CA ILE A 217 -28.65 10.25 52.51
C ILE A 217 -28.90 9.59 51.16
N SER A 218 -29.17 10.39 50.13
CA SER A 218 -29.29 9.96 48.74
C SER A 218 -28.80 11.08 47.80
N GLY A 219 -28.93 10.91 46.49
CA GLY A 219 -28.36 11.83 45.50
C GLY A 219 -27.43 11.09 44.54
N SER A 220 -26.74 11.83 43.66
CA SER A 220 -25.71 11.25 42.78
C SER A 220 -24.33 11.23 43.44
N ALA A 221 -24.05 12.18 44.36
CA ALA A 221 -22.78 12.27 45.06
C ALA A 221 -22.64 11.20 46.16
N THR A 222 -21.50 10.54 46.16
CA THR A 222 -21.03 9.49 47.07
C THR A 222 -20.49 10.07 48.38
N ASN A 223 -21.15 9.72 49.49
CA ASN A 223 -20.79 10.18 50.83
C ASN A 223 -19.36 9.76 51.25
N GLY A 224 -18.48 10.75 51.43
CA GLY A 224 -17.10 10.56 51.86
C GLY A 224 -16.08 10.35 50.74
N THR A 225 -16.53 10.32 49.48
CA THR A 225 -15.66 10.44 48.31
C THR A 225 -15.74 11.87 47.78
N ASP A 226 -16.95 12.31 47.42
CA ASP A 226 -17.14 13.55 46.64
C ASP A 226 -17.34 14.77 47.57
N TYR A 227 -17.58 14.53 48.87
CA TYR A 227 -17.65 15.57 49.88
C TYR A 227 -17.22 15.08 51.27
N THR A 228 -16.75 16.03 52.08
CA THR A 228 -16.38 15.81 53.48
C THR A 228 -17.15 16.75 54.42
N PRO A 229 -17.39 16.37 55.69
CA PRO A 229 -17.12 15.06 56.29
C PRO A 229 -18.19 14.01 55.93
N ASN A 230 -17.85 12.72 56.13
CA ASN A 230 -18.81 11.63 55.95
C ASN A 230 -20.03 11.83 56.87
N LEU A 231 -21.20 11.93 56.27
CA LEU A 231 -22.46 12.07 57.00
C LEU A 231 -22.87 10.71 57.60
N THR A 232 -23.39 10.74 58.82
CA THR A 232 -23.66 9.54 59.64
C THR A 232 -25.13 9.13 59.66
N GLY A 233 -26.02 9.91 59.04
CA GLY A 233 -27.48 9.69 59.08
C GLY A 233 -28.18 10.24 60.33
N ALA A 234 -27.48 11.00 61.18
CA ALA A 234 -28.10 11.67 62.32
C ALA A 234 -27.40 13.00 62.65
N ALA A 235 -28.15 13.96 63.22
CA ALA A 235 -27.63 15.22 63.72
C ALA A 235 -28.28 15.61 65.05
N ILE A 236 -27.51 16.23 65.95
CA ILE A 236 -27.99 16.59 67.29
C ILE A 236 -28.26 18.09 67.35
N ILE A 237 -29.52 18.48 67.49
CA ILE A 237 -29.90 19.83 67.93
C ILE A 237 -29.63 19.91 69.43
N SER A 238 -28.60 20.64 69.83
CA SER A 238 -28.20 20.73 71.24
C SER A 238 -29.29 21.35 72.13
N ALA A 239 -29.22 21.07 73.44
CA ALA A 239 -30.10 21.69 74.43
C ALA A 239 -30.09 23.23 74.28
N ASN A 240 -31.27 23.83 74.37
CA ASN A 240 -31.56 25.25 74.18
C ASN A 240 -31.26 25.81 72.78
N GLN A 241 -31.00 24.96 71.78
CA GLN A 241 -30.93 25.35 70.37
C GLN A 241 -32.21 24.97 69.63
N SER A 242 -32.58 25.73 68.61
CA SER A 242 -33.73 25.42 67.75
C SER A 242 -33.33 24.84 66.40
N PHE A 243 -32.03 24.71 66.10
CA PHE A 243 -31.54 24.13 64.85
C PHE A 243 -30.12 23.57 65.00
N VAL A 244 -29.70 22.78 64.02
CA VAL A 244 -28.33 22.36 63.77
C VAL A 244 -28.05 22.45 62.27
N ASP A 245 -26.85 22.89 61.93
CA ASP A 245 -26.37 22.94 60.55
C ASP A 245 -25.49 21.72 60.26
N ILE A 246 -25.68 21.14 59.09
CA ILE A 246 -24.85 20.10 58.51
C ILE A 246 -24.20 20.71 57.26
N THR A 247 -22.90 20.95 57.33
CA THR A 247 -22.12 21.50 56.23
C THR A 247 -21.33 20.39 55.56
N ILE A 248 -21.41 20.31 54.24
CA ILE A 248 -20.58 19.48 53.39
C ILE A 248 -19.64 20.38 52.58
N THR A 249 -18.41 19.97 52.38
CA THR A 249 -17.43 20.63 51.51
C THR A 249 -17.06 19.65 50.42
N PRO A 250 -17.32 19.96 49.14
CA PRO A 250 -16.91 19.12 48.03
C PRO A 250 -15.39 18.84 48.06
N VAL A 251 -15.00 17.66 47.57
CA VAL A 251 -13.60 17.29 47.41
C VAL A 251 -13.19 17.68 46.00
N ASP A 252 -12.40 18.74 45.86
CA ASP A 252 -11.79 19.14 44.58
C ASP A 252 -10.73 18.10 44.20
N ASP A 253 -11.01 17.35 43.13
CA ASP A 253 -10.09 16.34 42.60
C ASP A 253 -9.66 16.60 41.15
N ALA A 254 -9.59 15.58 40.29
CA ALA A 254 -9.15 15.72 38.90
C ALA A 254 -10.04 14.88 37.95
N VAL A 255 -11.16 14.36 38.45
CA VAL A 255 -12.06 13.50 37.72
C VAL A 255 -13.27 14.33 37.29
N ALA A 256 -13.50 14.41 35.97
CA ALA A 256 -14.71 15.04 35.47
C ALA A 256 -15.93 14.12 35.73
N GLU A 257 -16.73 14.47 36.73
CA GLU A 257 -17.92 13.75 37.18
C GLU A 257 -19.23 14.49 36.80
N GLY A 258 -19.12 15.77 36.44
CA GLY A 258 -20.24 16.64 36.16
C GLY A 258 -20.98 17.10 37.43
N ALA A 259 -22.09 17.81 37.27
CA ALA A 259 -22.81 18.34 38.42
C ALA A 259 -23.55 17.24 39.19
N GLU A 260 -23.30 17.17 40.50
CA GLU A 260 -23.85 16.14 41.38
C GLU A 260 -24.82 16.68 42.43
N THR A 261 -25.47 15.80 43.19
CA THR A 261 -26.41 16.19 44.25
C THR A 261 -26.24 15.37 45.52
N VAL A 262 -26.41 16.03 46.67
CA VAL A 262 -26.60 15.43 47.99
C VAL A 262 -28.00 15.75 48.49
N ILE A 263 -28.76 14.73 48.87
CA ILE A 263 -30.15 14.83 49.29
C ILE A 263 -30.27 14.23 50.69
N LEU A 264 -30.74 15.04 51.65
CA LEU A 264 -31.04 14.58 53.01
C LEU A 264 -32.55 14.51 53.22
N THR A 265 -33.06 13.37 53.69
CA THR A 265 -34.49 13.18 54.01
C THR A 265 -34.67 12.80 55.48
N LEU A 266 -35.44 13.60 56.22
CA LEU A 266 -35.71 13.39 57.64
C LEU A 266 -36.57 12.14 57.88
N VAL A 267 -36.31 11.46 58.99
CA VAL A 267 -37.06 10.29 59.46
C VAL A 267 -37.89 10.68 60.70
N ASP A 268 -39.16 10.30 60.71
CA ASP A 268 -40.10 10.55 61.82
C ASP A 268 -39.78 9.65 63.03
N THR A 269 -39.95 10.14 64.26
CA THR A 269 -39.65 9.34 65.47
C THR A 269 -40.63 9.64 66.61
N PRO A 270 -40.73 8.80 67.64
CA PRO A 270 -41.53 9.14 68.83
C PRO A 270 -41.09 10.41 69.57
N ASP A 271 -39.87 10.91 69.34
CA ASP A 271 -39.31 12.08 70.01
C ASP A 271 -39.70 13.42 69.34
N TYR A 272 -40.15 13.39 68.08
CA TYR A 272 -40.57 14.57 67.31
C TYR A 272 -41.39 14.17 66.07
N ASP A 273 -42.35 15.02 65.68
CA ASP A 273 -43.05 14.85 64.40
C ASP A 273 -42.30 15.57 63.25
N LEU A 274 -42.47 15.10 62.02
CA LEU A 274 -41.99 15.83 60.84
C LEU A 274 -42.80 17.11 60.54
N GLY A 275 -42.08 18.18 60.20
CA GLY A 275 -42.62 19.47 59.78
C GLY A 275 -42.94 19.55 58.29
N ALA A 276 -43.14 20.76 57.78
CA ALA A 276 -43.58 20.98 56.40
C ALA A 276 -42.55 20.58 55.32
N THR A 277 -41.25 20.61 55.65
CA THR A 277 -40.17 20.25 54.74
C THR A 277 -39.37 19.09 55.32
N VAL A 278 -39.40 17.96 54.62
CA VAL A 278 -38.78 16.71 55.07
C VAL A 278 -37.57 16.31 54.24
N THR A 279 -37.34 16.96 53.10
CA THR A 279 -36.20 16.73 52.21
C THR A 279 -35.54 18.05 51.84
N ALA A 280 -34.21 18.05 51.72
CA ALA A 280 -33.43 19.16 51.20
C ALA A 280 -32.32 18.63 50.28
N THR A 281 -31.92 19.45 49.30
CA THR A 281 -30.91 19.10 48.29
C THR A 281 -29.83 20.18 48.22
N VAL A 282 -28.57 19.75 48.16
CA VAL A 282 -27.42 20.57 47.77
C VAL A 282 -26.90 20.02 46.44
N ALA A 283 -26.64 20.89 45.47
CA ALA A 283 -25.94 20.56 44.24
C ALA A 283 -24.44 20.84 44.40
N ILE A 284 -23.59 19.96 43.87
CA ILE A 284 -22.13 20.11 43.80
C ILE A 284 -21.76 20.40 42.34
N ALA A 285 -21.07 21.51 42.11
CA ALA A 285 -20.51 21.84 40.80
C ALA A 285 -19.06 21.35 40.70
N ASP A 286 -18.84 20.42 39.77
CA ASP A 286 -17.53 19.94 39.32
C ASP A 286 -16.81 21.01 38.48
N ASN A 287 -15.50 21.16 38.67
CA ASN A 287 -14.64 22.07 37.90
C ASN A 287 -13.72 21.39 36.89
N ASP A 288 -13.74 20.07 36.82
CA ASP A 288 -12.93 19.32 35.88
C ASP A 288 -13.58 19.25 34.50
N VAL A 289 -12.72 19.13 33.50
CA VAL A 289 -13.12 19.14 32.09
C VAL A 289 -12.81 17.78 31.50
N GLN A 290 -13.82 17.14 30.92
CA GLN A 290 -13.62 15.91 30.17
C GLN A 290 -12.80 16.21 28.90
N LEU A 291 -11.60 15.64 28.83
CA LEU A 291 -10.72 15.79 27.68
C LEU A 291 -11.00 14.71 26.63
N THR A 292 -10.93 15.11 25.36
CA THR A 292 -10.84 14.22 24.21
C THR A 292 -9.38 14.12 23.79
N PRO A 293 -8.71 12.97 23.97
CA PRO A 293 -7.32 12.79 23.55
C PRO A 293 -7.17 12.94 22.03
N ILE A 294 -6.01 13.42 21.57
CA ILE A 294 -5.78 13.73 20.15
C ILE A 294 -5.88 12.47 19.28
N PHE A 295 -5.31 11.35 19.69
CA PHE A 295 -5.44 10.06 18.99
C PHE A 295 -6.88 9.55 18.85
N THR A 296 -7.80 9.99 19.72
CA THR A 296 -9.24 9.71 19.56
C THR A 296 -9.91 10.63 18.53
N ILE A 297 -9.40 11.86 18.39
CA ILE A 297 -9.85 12.80 17.37
C ILE A 297 -9.38 12.33 15.99
N GLN A 298 -8.11 11.97 15.83
CA GLN A 298 -7.59 11.42 14.57
C GLN A 298 -8.30 10.11 14.23
N GLY A 299 -8.25 9.11 15.13
CA GLY A 299 -8.76 7.77 14.84
C GLY A 299 -7.85 6.99 13.90
N ALA A 300 -8.27 5.77 13.55
CA ALA A 300 -7.51 4.82 12.72
C ALA A 300 -8.12 4.72 11.32
N GLY A 301 -8.02 5.81 10.57
CA GLY A 301 -8.52 5.96 9.21
C GLY A 301 -8.46 7.41 8.75
N PHE A 302 -8.61 7.64 7.44
CA PHE A 302 -8.51 8.94 6.77
C PHE A 302 -9.61 9.96 7.08
N VAL A 303 -10.54 9.63 7.99
CA VAL A 303 -11.61 10.53 8.41
C VAL A 303 -11.81 10.37 9.90
N SER A 304 -11.79 11.50 10.59
CA SER A 304 -12.02 11.55 12.03
C SER A 304 -13.35 10.89 12.42
N PRO A 305 -13.37 9.99 13.43
CA PRO A 305 -14.61 9.46 14.00
C PRO A 305 -15.43 10.55 14.72
N LEU A 306 -14.84 11.72 14.95
CA LEU A 306 -15.43 12.86 15.65
C LEU A 306 -15.75 14.03 14.73
N LEU A 307 -15.73 13.84 13.40
CA LEU A 307 -16.08 14.86 12.42
C LEU A 307 -17.38 15.61 12.77
N ASN A 308 -17.34 16.94 12.74
CA ASN A 308 -18.40 17.88 13.15
C ASN A 308 -18.76 17.87 14.65
N GLN A 309 -18.02 17.18 15.51
CA GLN A 309 -18.24 17.20 16.96
C GLN A 309 -17.35 18.25 17.63
N THR A 310 -17.87 18.87 18.70
CA THR A 310 -17.08 19.77 19.54
C THR A 310 -16.27 18.96 20.55
N VAL A 311 -14.97 19.26 20.64
CA VAL A 311 -14.03 18.57 21.52
C VAL A 311 -13.28 19.57 22.40
N VAL A 312 -12.80 19.09 23.55
CA VAL A 312 -11.81 19.80 24.36
C VAL A 312 -10.58 18.92 24.48
N SER A 313 -9.46 19.35 23.89
CA SER A 313 -8.23 18.56 23.86
C SER A 313 -7.06 19.32 24.47
N GLN A 314 -6.04 18.59 24.91
CA GLN A 314 -4.81 19.14 25.47
C GLN A 314 -3.61 18.58 24.73
N GLY A 315 -2.62 19.43 24.48
CA GLY A 315 -1.39 19.05 23.79
C GLY A 315 -0.29 20.07 23.95
N VAL A 316 0.94 19.68 23.64
CA VAL A 316 2.10 20.56 23.62
C VAL A 316 2.27 21.13 22.22
N VAL A 317 2.38 22.46 22.09
CA VAL A 317 2.58 23.14 20.81
C VAL A 317 3.94 22.76 20.20
N THR A 318 3.92 22.10 19.05
CA THR A 318 5.10 21.57 18.35
C THR A 318 5.54 22.44 17.17
N ALA A 319 4.60 23.12 16.50
CA ALA A 319 4.88 24.02 15.39
C ALA A 319 3.90 25.20 15.33
N LEU A 320 4.33 26.32 14.75
CA LEU A 320 3.51 27.51 14.57
C LEU A 320 3.39 27.82 13.08
N ALA A 321 2.16 27.94 12.57
CA ALA A 321 1.86 28.37 11.22
C ALA A 321 1.28 29.80 11.20
N SER A 322 1.13 30.37 10.02
CA SER A 322 0.59 31.74 9.85
C SER A 322 -0.90 31.87 10.18
N ASN A 323 -1.63 30.75 10.20
CA ASN A 323 -3.08 30.63 10.38
C ASN A 323 -3.48 29.70 11.54
N GLY A 324 -2.53 29.11 12.26
CA GLY A 324 -2.78 28.08 13.27
C GLY A 324 -1.51 27.54 13.90
N PHE A 325 -1.61 26.43 14.60
CA PHE A 325 -0.48 25.76 15.22
C PHE A 325 -0.73 24.26 15.30
N TYR A 326 0.36 23.49 15.30
CA TYR A 326 0.32 22.05 15.56
C TYR A 326 0.56 21.81 17.03
N PHE A 327 -0.15 20.86 17.61
CA PHE A 327 0.11 20.38 18.95
C PHE A 327 -0.10 18.88 19.07
N GLN A 328 0.61 18.27 20.00
CA GLN A 328 0.69 16.81 20.13
C GLN A 328 0.44 16.38 21.57
N ASP A 329 -0.22 15.23 21.75
CA ASP A 329 -0.45 14.64 23.05
C ASP A 329 0.91 14.30 23.70
N PRO A 330 1.19 14.74 24.94
CA PRO A 330 2.48 14.52 25.58
C PRO A 330 2.74 13.06 25.97
N THR A 331 1.70 12.24 26.05
CA THR A 331 1.82 10.82 26.42
C THR A 331 1.60 9.92 25.21
N GLY A 332 0.65 10.29 24.36
CA GLY A 332 0.15 9.44 23.28
C GLY A 332 -0.52 8.16 23.80
N ASP A 333 -0.98 7.31 22.88
CA ASP A 333 -1.55 6.00 23.21
C ASP A 333 -0.65 4.80 22.84
N GLY A 334 0.42 5.06 22.07
CA GLY A 334 1.37 4.05 21.60
C GLY A 334 0.78 3.12 20.53
N ASN A 335 -0.36 3.48 19.94
CA ASN A 335 -0.97 2.76 18.84
C ASN A 335 -0.40 3.28 17.52
N LEU A 336 0.11 2.37 16.67
CA LEU A 336 0.70 2.76 15.40
C LEU A 336 -0.33 3.25 14.38
N ASN A 337 -1.61 2.95 14.61
CA ASN A 337 -2.72 3.25 13.70
C ASN A 337 -3.35 4.63 13.94
N THR A 338 -2.89 5.41 14.91
CA THR A 338 -3.48 6.70 15.25
C THR A 338 -2.38 7.74 15.43
N SER A 339 -2.60 8.94 14.92
CA SER A 339 -1.68 10.05 15.18
C SER A 339 -1.94 10.69 16.54
N ASP A 340 -0.85 11.07 17.23
CA ASP A 340 -0.91 11.82 18.49
C ASP A 340 -0.87 13.34 18.27
N GLY A 341 -0.59 13.78 17.03
CA GLY A 341 -0.53 15.18 16.61
C GLY A 341 -1.78 15.60 15.86
N ILE A 342 -2.06 16.91 15.86
CA ILE A 342 -3.17 17.50 15.10
C ILE A 342 -2.91 18.99 14.86
N PHE A 343 -3.49 19.53 13.78
CA PHE A 343 -3.47 20.97 13.51
C PHE A 343 -4.67 21.70 14.15
N VAL A 344 -4.43 22.89 14.69
CA VAL A 344 -5.45 23.78 15.24
C VAL A 344 -5.54 25.04 14.37
N PHE A 345 -6.64 25.17 13.63
CA PHE A 345 -6.89 26.32 12.78
C PHE A 345 -7.44 27.50 13.58
N THR A 346 -6.81 28.67 13.46
CA THR A 346 -7.21 29.89 14.16
C THR A 346 -7.46 31.08 13.22
N SER A 347 -7.46 30.84 11.90
CA SER A 347 -7.63 31.83 10.81
C SER A 347 -6.59 32.96 10.74
N SER A 348 -5.64 33.01 11.68
CA SER A 348 -4.61 34.04 11.79
C SER A 348 -3.44 33.52 12.62
N ALA A 349 -2.38 34.31 12.78
CA ALA A 349 -1.23 33.88 13.57
C ALA A 349 -1.66 33.62 15.03
N PRO A 350 -1.34 32.46 15.60
CA PRO A 350 -1.82 32.09 16.92
C PRO A 350 -1.11 32.88 18.04
N THR A 351 -1.73 32.94 19.22
CA THR A 351 -1.18 33.66 20.38
C THR A 351 -0.32 32.79 21.30
N VAL A 352 -0.28 31.48 21.05
CA VAL A 352 0.53 30.50 21.77
C VAL A 352 1.99 30.55 21.33
N SER A 353 2.86 29.87 22.07
CA SER A 353 4.29 29.73 21.77
C SER A 353 4.69 28.26 21.74
N LEU A 354 5.76 27.94 21.00
CA LEU A 354 6.36 26.60 21.02
C LEU A 354 6.62 26.11 22.44
N ASN A 355 6.45 24.81 22.66
CA ASN A 355 6.61 24.12 23.95
C ASN A 355 5.60 24.53 25.04
N GLN A 356 4.52 25.24 24.72
CA GLN A 356 3.42 25.46 25.67
C GLN A 356 2.51 24.25 25.72
N LEU A 357 2.12 23.84 26.92
CA LEU A 357 1.00 22.92 27.12
C LEU A 357 -0.28 23.74 27.06
N VAL A 358 -1.16 23.44 26.11
CA VAL A 358 -2.39 24.20 25.86
C VAL A 358 -3.60 23.30 25.87
N GLN A 359 -4.73 23.82 26.35
CA GLN A 359 -6.06 23.25 26.19
C GLN A 359 -6.80 24.03 25.12
N VAL A 360 -7.38 23.33 24.16
CA VAL A 360 -8.12 23.88 23.02
C VAL A 360 -9.55 23.34 23.04
N SER A 361 -10.52 24.22 22.84
CA SER A 361 -11.92 23.85 22.61
C SER A 361 -12.34 24.30 21.21
N GLY A 362 -12.82 23.38 20.38
CA GLY A 362 -13.18 23.66 18.99
C GLY A 362 -14.01 22.53 18.39
N THR A 363 -14.30 22.61 17.09
CA THR A 363 -15.02 21.58 16.34
C THR A 363 -14.05 20.83 15.44
N VAL A 364 -14.15 19.52 15.39
CA VAL A 364 -13.35 18.70 14.48
C VAL A 364 -13.87 18.85 13.05
N ASP A 365 -12.95 19.06 12.11
CA ASP A 365 -13.24 19.26 10.69
C ASP A 365 -12.23 18.50 9.82
N GLU A 366 -12.62 18.15 8.60
CA GLU A 366 -11.72 17.65 7.55
C GLU A 366 -11.47 18.78 6.55
N PHE A 367 -10.23 19.23 6.43
CA PHE A 367 -9.87 20.31 5.51
C PHE A 367 -8.93 19.80 4.43
N PHE A 368 -9.47 19.58 3.23
CA PHE A 368 -8.76 18.94 2.11
C PHE A 368 -8.13 17.59 2.49
N GLY A 369 -8.88 16.78 3.24
CA GLY A 369 -8.46 15.44 3.68
C GLY A 369 -7.67 15.42 4.98
N ALA A 370 -7.23 16.57 5.50
CA ALA A 370 -6.50 16.64 6.77
C ALA A 370 -7.44 16.87 7.97
N THR A 371 -7.25 16.10 9.05
CA THR A 371 -8.01 16.27 10.29
C THR A 371 -7.49 17.47 11.07
N GLN A 372 -8.39 18.37 11.47
CA GLN A 372 -8.04 19.55 12.28
C GLN A 372 -9.08 19.91 13.34
N ILE A 373 -8.66 20.68 14.34
CA ILE A 373 -9.57 21.40 15.22
C ILE A 373 -9.80 22.80 14.63
N ASP A 374 -10.98 23.02 14.09
CA ASP A 374 -11.47 24.29 13.56
C ASP A 374 -12.43 24.99 14.56
N THR A 375 -13.01 26.12 14.16
CA THR A 375 -14.05 26.89 14.87
C THR A 375 -13.70 27.03 16.36
N VAL A 376 -12.44 27.36 16.61
CA VAL A 376 -11.86 27.38 17.95
C VAL A 376 -12.58 28.41 18.81
N THR A 377 -13.13 27.96 19.93
CA THR A 377 -13.90 28.79 20.89
C THR A 377 -13.07 29.22 22.08
N ASN A 378 -12.08 28.42 22.48
CA ASN A 378 -11.20 28.73 23.60
C ASN A 378 -9.81 28.12 23.42
N ILE A 379 -8.78 28.86 23.84
CA ILE A 379 -7.39 28.38 23.97
C ILE A 379 -6.88 28.84 25.33
N SER A 380 -6.44 27.90 26.17
CA SER A 380 -5.89 28.16 27.50
C SER A 380 -4.48 27.61 27.61
N VAL A 381 -3.52 28.43 28.05
CA VAL A 381 -2.15 28.00 28.32
C VAL A 381 -2.08 27.48 29.75
N LEU A 382 -1.77 26.18 29.90
CA LEU A 382 -1.70 25.50 31.19
C LEU A 382 -0.28 25.46 31.75
N GLY A 383 0.73 25.56 30.88
CA GLY A 383 2.14 25.52 31.28
C GLY A 383 3.06 25.31 30.09
N THR A 384 4.13 24.55 30.32
CA THR A 384 5.12 24.19 29.31
C THR A 384 5.34 22.68 29.29
N GLY A 385 5.60 22.12 28.11
CA GLY A 385 5.92 20.71 27.91
C GLY A 385 6.96 20.53 26.80
N THR A 386 7.39 19.30 26.58
CA THR A 386 8.34 18.95 25.51
C THR A 386 7.91 17.63 24.88
N ILE A 387 7.96 17.57 23.55
CA ILE A 387 7.71 16.35 22.76
C ILE A 387 9.04 15.90 22.17
N ALA A 388 9.35 14.61 22.28
CA ALA A 388 10.44 14.03 21.52
C ALA A 388 9.93 13.68 20.11
N PRO A 389 10.64 14.08 19.04
CA PRO A 389 10.22 13.73 17.69
C PRO A 389 10.30 12.21 17.45
N VAL A 390 9.36 11.67 16.67
CA VAL A 390 9.44 10.31 16.15
C VAL A 390 10.54 10.24 15.09
N VAL A 391 11.51 9.35 15.24
CA VAL A 391 12.63 9.21 14.28
C VAL A 391 12.25 8.23 13.17
N LEU A 392 12.11 8.72 11.94
CA LEU A 392 11.78 7.92 10.76
C LEU A 392 12.96 6.99 10.38
N GLY A 393 12.65 5.74 10.05
CA GLY A 393 13.62 4.66 9.82
C GLY A 393 14.19 4.02 11.10
N LEU A 394 13.79 4.49 12.29
CA LEU A 394 14.19 3.88 13.57
C LEU A 394 12.98 3.56 14.46
N ASP A 395 12.19 4.58 14.82
CA ASP A 395 11.01 4.42 15.67
C ASP A 395 9.79 3.99 14.85
N ARG A 396 9.70 4.50 13.61
CA ARG A 396 8.69 4.18 12.60
C ARG A 396 9.40 3.97 11.27
N ILE A 397 9.15 2.85 10.60
CA ILE A 397 9.78 2.50 9.31
C ILE A 397 8.69 2.58 8.25
N PRO A 398 8.80 3.49 7.26
CA PRO A 398 7.85 3.55 6.15
C PRO A 398 7.85 2.23 5.37
N PRO A 399 6.68 1.73 4.93
CA PRO A 399 6.60 0.68 3.91
C PRO A 399 7.28 1.13 2.62
N THR A 400 7.81 0.18 1.86
CA THR A 400 8.67 0.47 0.70
C THR A 400 8.12 -0.06 -0.62
N GLU A 401 6.97 -0.75 -0.64
CA GLU A 401 6.44 -1.37 -1.88
C GLU A 401 4.98 -0.99 -2.11
N ILE A 402 4.13 -1.21 -1.09
CA ILE A 402 2.68 -1.01 -1.21
C ILE A 402 2.31 0.39 -0.75
N VAL A 403 1.75 1.17 -1.67
CA VAL A 403 1.17 2.50 -1.36
C VAL A 403 -0.12 2.33 -0.56
N ASP A 404 -1.07 1.57 -1.12
CA ASP A 404 -2.38 1.27 -0.55
C ASP A 404 -2.86 -0.06 -1.19
N ASP A 405 -3.57 -0.91 -0.44
CA ASP A 405 -4.11 -2.16 -0.97
C ASP A 405 -5.54 -1.98 -1.49
N ALA A 406 -5.67 -1.60 -2.76
CA ALA A 406 -6.91 -1.51 -3.51
C ALA A 406 -8.01 -2.52 -3.07
N GLY A 407 -8.93 -2.07 -2.21
CA GLY A 407 -10.11 -2.83 -1.77
C GLY A 407 -10.08 -3.43 -0.35
N SER A 408 -9.01 -3.27 0.43
CA SER A 408 -9.10 -3.47 1.88
C SER A 408 -9.67 -2.21 2.52
N GLN A 409 -10.62 -2.35 3.44
CA GLN A 409 -11.02 -1.24 4.31
C GLN A 409 -10.24 -1.26 5.63
N VAL A 410 -9.08 -1.93 5.66
CA VAL A 410 -8.29 -2.13 6.86
C VAL A 410 -7.15 -1.14 6.85
N PHE A 411 -7.21 -0.18 7.75
CA PHE A 411 -6.11 0.75 8.00
C PHE A 411 -4.92 0.02 8.64
N ASP A 412 -3.85 -0.18 7.86
CA ASP A 412 -2.62 -0.89 8.20
C ASP A 412 -1.35 -0.09 7.83
N PRO A 413 -0.91 0.82 8.71
CA PRO A 413 0.32 1.60 8.51
C PRO A 413 1.61 0.76 8.56
N SER A 414 1.53 -0.54 8.87
CA SER A 414 2.73 -1.40 8.89
C SER A 414 3.09 -1.96 7.53
N THR A 415 2.14 -1.95 6.59
CA THR A 415 2.31 -2.50 5.25
C THR A 415 1.99 -1.51 4.14
N GLN A 416 1.21 -0.46 4.42
CA GLN A 416 0.73 0.50 3.42
C GLN A 416 1.30 1.90 3.67
N GLY A 417 1.95 2.47 2.64
CA GLY A 417 2.58 3.79 2.70
C GLY A 417 1.61 4.92 3.03
N ARG A 418 0.43 4.90 2.42
CA ARG A 418 -0.60 5.94 2.63
C ARG A 418 -1.09 5.95 4.08
N ASP A 419 -1.44 4.77 4.62
CA ASP A 419 -1.83 4.62 6.03
C ASP A 419 -0.69 4.98 6.98
N PHE A 420 0.56 4.66 6.61
CA PHE A 420 1.73 5.00 7.41
C PHE A 420 1.85 6.51 7.61
N TRP A 421 1.75 7.29 6.54
CA TRP A 421 1.84 8.74 6.62
C TRP A 421 0.62 9.37 7.30
N GLU A 422 -0.58 8.87 7.03
CA GLU A 422 -1.82 9.26 7.72
C GLU A 422 -1.73 9.08 9.24
N SER A 423 -1.19 7.93 9.68
CA SER A 423 -1.04 7.63 11.11
C SER A 423 -0.02 8.53 11.84
N LEU A 424 0.67 9.40 11.10
CA LEU A 424 1.61 10.39 11.62
C LEU A 424 1.14 11.83 11.37
N GLU A 425 -0.06 12.06 10.83
CA GLU A 425 -0.57 13.40 10.52
C GLU A 425 -0.43 14.37 11.71
N GLY A 426 0.18 15.55 11.50
CA GLY A 426 0.39 16.55 12.56
C GLY A 426 1.42 16.16 13.63
N THR A 427 1.98 14.94 13.59
CA THR A 427 3.00 14.47 14.54
C THR A 427 4.35 15.12 14.27
N LEU A 428 5.07 15.45 15.34
CA LEU A 428 6.45 15.91 15.26
C LEU A 428 7.40 14.74 14.95
N VAL A 429 8.09 14.82 13.82
CA VAL A 429 9.00 13.79 13.32
C VAL A 429 10.42 14.33 13.13
N THR A 430 11.38 13.41 12.99
CA THR A 430 12.70 13.70 12.43
C THR A 430 13.01 12.71 11.33
N LEU A 431 13.34 13.21 10.14
CA LEU A 431 13.94 12.47 9.04
C LEU A 431 15.47 12.52 9.22
N PRO A 432 16.10 11.45 9.75
CA PRO A 432 17.53 11.44 10.03
C PRO A 432 18.37 11.33 8.75
N ASP A 433 19.54 11.98 8.74
CA ASP A 433 20.61 11.88 7.73
C ASP A 433 20.05 11.76 6.30
N ALA A 434 19.12 12.65 5.96
CA ALA A 434 18.33 12.55 4.75
C ALA A 434 19.10 13.01 3.50
N ILE A 435 18.77 12.40 2.36
CA ILE A 435 19.24 12.81 1.04
C ILE A 435 18.06 13.24 0.18
N ALA A 436 18.30 14.20 -0.70
CA ALA A 436 17.34 14.60 -1.72
C ALA A 436 17.26 13.54 -2.83
N VAL A 437 16.04 13.14 -3.20
CA VAL A 437 15.78 12.19 -4.30
C VAL A 437 15.10 12.85 -5.50
N GLY A 438 14.78 14.15 -5.38
CA GLY A 438 14.24 14.96 -6.47
C GLY A 438 14.71 16.40 -6.39
N LEU A 439 14.41 17.14 -7.46
CA LEU A 439 14.73 18.56 -7.60
C LEU A 439 13.73 19.44 -6.83
N LEU A 440 14.05 20.73 -6.70
CA LEU A 440 13.08 21.71 -6.22
C LEU A 440 11.97 21.92 -7.24
N ASN A 441 10.72 21.84 -6.81
CA ASN A 441 9.58 22.21 -7.64
C ASN A 441 9.35 23.74 -7.62
N ASN A 442 8.33 24.20 -8.35
CA ASN A 442 7.98 25.63 -8.45
C ASN A 442 7.45 26.26 -7.14
N PHE A 443 7.29 25.47 -6.07
CA PHE A 443 6.86 25.89 -4.75
C PHE A 443 8.01 25.84 -3.71
N ASP A 444 9.25 25.62 -4.17
CA ASP A 444 10.45 25.44 -3.35
C ASP A 444 10.41 24.17 -2.46
N GLU A 445 9.61 23.17 -2.84
CA GLU A 445 9.50 21.86 -2.17
C GLU A 445 10.34 20.81 -2.92
N PHE A 446 10.74 19.74 -2.23
CA PHE A 446 11.50 18.64 -2.82
C PHE A 446 11.23 17.33 -2.05
N TYR A 447 11.62 16.18 -2.61
CA TYR A 447 11.45 14.89 -1.93
C TYR A 447 12.75 14.36 -1.36
N ALA A 448 12.66 13.67 -0.23
CA ALA A 448 13.79 13.09 0.46
C ALA A 448 13.48 11.71 1.03
N ILE A 449 14.54 10.95 1.30
CA ILE A 449 14.49 9.68 2.02
C ILE A 449 15.42 9.72 3.22
N ALA A 450 15.09 8.94 4.26
CA ALA A 450 15.85 8.88 5.50
C ALA A 450 17.15 8.09 5.35
N ASN A 451 18.10 8.32 6.26
CA ASN A 451 19.32 7.53 6.45
C ASN A 451 20.14 7.30 5.17
N GLN A 452 20.18 8.28 4.26
CA GLN A 452 20.82 8.17 2.95
C GLN A 452 20.32 6.96 2.12
N GLY A 453 19.05 6.57 2.29
CA GLY A 453 18.43 5.44 1.62
C GLY A 453 18.61 4.07 2.30
N ALA A 454 19.26 4.01 3.47
CA ALA A 454 19.35 2.76 4.22
C ALA A 454 17.96 2.28 4.67
N GLY A 455 17.49 1.17 4.09
CA GLY A 455 16.18 0.57 4.37
C GLY A 455 15.10 0.87 3.34
N ALA A 456 15.40 1.69 2.32
CA ALA A 456 14.55 1.89 1.15
C ALA A 456 14.82 0.83 0.06
N THR A 457 13.86 0.61 -0.83
CA THR A 457 14.02 -0.15 -2.07
C THR A 457 14.32 0.82 -3.23
N GLY A 458 14.69 0.32 -4.41
CA GLY A 458 14.89 1.15 -5.61
C GLY A 458 16.03 2.18 -5.58
N VAL A 459 16.83 2.28 -4.52
CA VAL A 459 17.92 3.27 -4.41
C VAL A 459 19.01 3.00 -5.45
N ASN A 460 19.27 3.97 -6.31
CA ASN A 460 20.24 3.84 -7.41
C ASN A 460 21.65 4.33 -7.03
N GLY A 461 22.64 4.02 -7.87
CA GLY A 461 24.04 4.39 -7.63
C GLY A 461 24.32 5.89 -7.59
N ARG A 462 23.33 6.70 -8.01
CA ARG A 462 23.43 8.15 -8.16
C ARG A 462 22.68 8.92 -7.05
N GLY A 463 22.03 8.20 -6.14
CA GLY A 463 21.40 8.75 -4.93
C GLY A 463 19.91 9.06 -5.08
N GLY A 464 19.30 8.72 -6.22
CA GLY A 464 17.85 8.74 -6.42
C GLY A 464 17.19 7.43 -6.01
N ILE A 465 15.88 7.37 -6.20
CA ILE A 465 15.06 6.17 -5.95
C ILE A 465 14.19 5.89 -7.18
N THR A 466 14.35 4.71 -7.78
CA THR A 466 13.85 4.38 -9.11
C THR A 466 12.56 3.57 -9.03
N ILE A 467 11.53 3.96 -9.79
CA ILE A 467 10.31 3.17 -9.94
C ILE A 467 10.63 1.85 -10.63
N SER A 468 10.06 0.78 -10.11
CA SER A 468 10.57 -0.55 -10.37
C SER A 468 9.41 -1.56 -10.47
N ASP A 469 9.56 -2.64 -11.25
CA ASP A 469 8.55 -3.69 -11.27
C ASP A 469 8.48 -4.39 -9.91
N ASP A 470 7.27 -4.65 -9.41
CA ASP A 470 7.09 -5.34 -8.14
C ASP A 470 6.38 -6.68 -8.37
N PRO A 471 7.08 -7.82 -8.21
CA PRO A 471 6.48 -9.14 -8.38
C PRO A 471 5.57 -9.54 -7.22
N ASN A 472 5.43 -8.71 -6.17
CA ASN A 472 4.55 -8.97 -5.04
C ASN A 472 3.09 -9.03 -5.50
N PRO A 473 2.43 -10.21 -5.42
CA PRO A 473 1.06 -10.36 -5.94
C PRO A 473 0.01 -9.61 -5.10
N ASN A 474 0.40 -9.04 -3.95
CA ASN A 474 -0.46 -8.22 -3.12
C ASN A 474 -0.33 -6.72 -3.43
N ASN A 475 0.64 -6.31 -4.25
CA ASN A 475 0.73 -4.95 -4.73
C ASN A 475 -0.27 -4.79 -5.90
N PRO A 476 -1.37 -4.04 -5.73
CA PRO A 476 -2.41 -3.93 -6.75
C PRO A 476 -1.94 -3.16 -8.00
N ILE A 477 -0.87 -2.37 -7.87
CA ILE A 477 -0.28 -1.59 -8.96
C ILE A 477 0.73 -2.45 -9.74
N GLY A 478 1.34 -3.46 -9.09
CA GLY A 478 2.38 -4.31 -9.69
C GLY A 478 3.71 -3.58 -9.92
N ALA A 479 3.91 -2.45 -9.24
CA ALA A 479 5.12 -1.65 -9.29
C ALA A 479 5.44 -1.06 -7.91
N ASP A 480 6.73 -0.99 -7.59
CA ASP A 480 7.23 -0.22 -6.47
C ASP A 480 7.24 1.26 -6.87
N LEU A 481 6.33 2.02 -6.27
CA LEU A 481 6.18 3.47 -6.48
C LEU A 481 6.87 4.29 -5.38
N ASN A 482 7.77 3.67 -4.61
CA ASN A 482 8.61 4.25 -3.58
C ASN A 482 7.83 5.01 -2.48
N PRO A 483 6.87 4.38 -1.78
CA PRO A 483 6.07 5.03 -0.73
C PRO A 483 6.86 5.54 0.48
N GLU A 484 8.13 5.15 0.64
CA GLU A 484 9.01 5.58 1.73
C GLU A 484 9.62 6.98 1.54
N ARG A 485 9.50 7.56 0.35
CA ARG A 485 9.88 8.96 0.12
C ARG A 485 8.85 9.89 0.72
N ILE A 486 9.30 11.08 1.11
CA ILE A 486 8.43 12.10 1.69
C ILE A 486 8.78 13.48 1.13
N GLN A 487 7.76 14.28 0.85
CA GLN A 487 7.94 15.66 0.44
C GLN A 487 8.45 16.49 1.64
N ILE A 488 9.33 17.45 1.37
CA ILE A 488 9.81 18.44 2.32
C ILE A 488 9.26 19.79 1.89
N ASP A 489 8.40 20.38 2.72
CA ASP A 489 7.86 21.73 2.53
C ASP A 489 8.55 22.73 3.50
N PRO A 490 9.61 23.43 3.06
CA PRO A 490 10.30 24.43 3.87
C PRO A 490 9.51 25.74 4.03
N THR A 491 8.29 25.87 3.51
CA THR A 491 7.55 27.14 3.50
C THR A 491 6.94 27.51 4.86
N LEU A 492 6.86 26.57 5.82
CA LEU A 492 6.44 26.86 7.20
C LEU A 492 7.27 28.00 7.81
N ILE A 493 8.55 28.07 7.43
CA ILE A 493 9.46 29.15 7.78
C ILE A 493 9.86 29.88 6.49
N SER A 494 9.36 31.10 6.33
CA SER A 494 9.64 31.91 5.15
C SER A 494 11.16 32.06 4.88
N GLY A 495 11.57 31.77 3.64
CA GLY A 495 12.96 31.88 3.18
C GLY A 495 13.89 30.76 3.65
N SER A 496 13.33 29.59 4.00
CA SER A 496 14.09 28.46 4.54
C SER A 496 14.41 27.35 3.54
N ALA A 497 13.88 27.46 2.32
CA ALA A 497 14.19 26.56 1.22
C ALA A 497 15.64 26.72 0.73
N PRO A 498 16.27 25.63 0.25
CA PRO A 498 17.55 25.73 -0.43
C PRO A 498 17.42 26.47 -1.77
N ALA A 499 18.52 27.06 -2.26
CA ALA A 499 18.51 27.82 -3.51
C ALA A 499 18.53 26.93 -4.78
N ALA A 500 19.10 25.74 -4.65
CA ALA A 500 19.20 24.71 -5.68
C ALA A 500 19.47 23.38 -4.97
N LEU A 501 19.08 22.28 -5.60
CA LEU A 501 19.22 20.95 -5.06
C LEU A 501 19.38 19.95 -6.21
N ASN A 502 20.41 19.11 -6.14
CA ASN A 502 20.55 17.97 -7.04
C ASN A 502 20.13 16.69 -6.33
N VAL A 503 19.79 15.66 -7.09
CA VAL A 503 19.60 14.31 -6.56
C VAL A 503 20.88 13.84 -5.87
N GLY A 504 20.73 13.17 -4.71
CA GLY A 504 21.83 12.69 -3.88
C GLY A 504 22.49 13.74 -2.98
N ASP A 505 22.07 15.01 -3.03
CA ASP A 505 22.54 16.03 -2.08
C ASP A 505 22.11 15.68 -0.64
N LEU A 506 23.04 15.82 0.31
CA LEU A 506 22.75 15.55 1.72
C LEU A 506 22.05 16.76 2.36
N VAL A 507 20.84 16.55 2.86
CA VAL A 507 20.05 17.57 3.56
C VAL A 507 20.03 17.39 5.09
N GLY A 508 20.70 16.35 5.58
CA GLY A 508 20.95 16.12 7.00
C GLY A 508 19.68 15.74 7.79
N ASN A 509 19.66 16.05 9.09
CA ASN A 509 18.49 15.79 9.91
C ASN A 509 17.43 16.88 9.71
N ILE A 510 16.22 16.48 9.30
CA ILE A 510 15.08 17.39 9.16
C ILE A 510 14.08 17.08 10.28
N THR A 511 13.91 18.01 11.22
CA THR A 511 12.87 17.91 12.25
C THR A 511 11.71 18.84 11.90
N GLY A 512 10.50 18.28 11.80
CA GLY A 512 9.30 18.97 11.31
C GLY A 512 8.02 18.28 11.76
N VAL A 513 6.88 18.86 11.42
CA VAL A 513 5.56 18.21 11.60
C VAL A 513 5.10 17.62 10.27
N ILE A 514 4.40 16.49 10.32
CA ILE A 514 3.74 15.94 9.13
C ILE A 514 2.50 16.79 8.83
N ASP A 515 2.31 17.11 7.56
CA ASP A 515 1.15 17.81 7.01
C ASP A 515 0.61 17.03 5.83
N PHE A 516 -0.68 17.18 5.56
CA PHE A 516 -1.32 16.65 4.37
C PHE A 516 -1.99 17.78 3.60
N SER A 517 -1.60 17.97 2.35
CA SER A 517 -2.17 19.00 1.48
C SER A 517 -1.97 18.65 0.03
N PHE A 518 -2.92 19.04 -0.83
CA PHE A 518 -2.88 18.74 -2.26
C PHE A 518 -2.69 17.23 -2.56
N ASP A 519 -3.31 16.38 -1.74
CA ASP A 519 -3.29 14.92 -1.86
C ASP A 519 -1.89 14.28 -1.69
N ASP A 520 -0.98 14.98 -0.99
CA ASP A 520 0.36 14.48 -0.65
C ASP A 520 0.74 14.79 0.81
N TYR A 521 1.63 13.98 1.36
CA TYR A 521 2.18 14.15 2.70
C TYR A 521 3.52 14.88 2.63
N SER A 522 3.72 15.82 3.55
CA SER A 522 4.97 16.56 3.65
C SER A 522 5.47 16.66 5.09
N ILE A 523 6.79 16.73 5.25
CA ILE A 523 7.41 17.24 6.48
C ILE A 523 7.57 18.75 6.33
N ARG A 524 7.01 19.49 7.28
CA ARG A 524 7.17 20.94 7.40
C ARG A 524 8.27 21.26 8.42
N PRO A 525 9.51 21.60 8.00
CA PRO A 525 10.65 21.75 8.89
C PRO A 525 10.49 22.90 9.89
N LEU A 526 10.93 22.67 11.14
CA LEU A 526 10.97 23.70 12.21
C LEU A 526 12.21 24.60 12.15
N GLY A 527 13.09 24.37 11.18
CA GLY A 527 14.30 25.15 10.96
C GLY A 527 14.73 25.10 9.50
N PRO A 528 15.71 25.93 9.10
CA PRO A 528 16.19 25.95 7.73
C PRO A 528 16.83 24.61 7.35
N VAL A 529 16.56 24.19 6.11
CA VAL A 529 17.19 23.01 5.52
C VAL A 529 18.58 23.41 5.00
N THR A 530 19.61 22.69 5.44
CA THR A 530 20.98 22.94 4.99
C THR A 530 21.43 21.85 4.03
N VAL A 531 21.82 22.26 2.82
CA VAL A 531 22.30 21.35 1.77
C VAL A 531 23.81 21.22 1.84
N THR A 532 24.30 19.99 1.85
CA THR A 532 25.69 19.65 1.56
C THR A 532 25.72 19.00 0.18
N PRO A 533 26.25 19.70 -0.85
CA PRO A 533 26.28 19.18 -2.20
C PRO A 533 26.99 17.83 -2.28
N GLY A 534 26.41 16.90 -3.05
CA GLY A 534 27.01 15.63 -3.42
C GLY A 534 28.19 15.78 -4.39
N ASN A 535 28.68 14.65 -4.89
CA ASN A 535 29.73 14.61 -5.91
C ASN A 535 29.20 14.22 -7.30
N LEU A 536 27.87 14.32 -7.49
CA LEU A 536 27.22 13.99 -8.76
C LEU A 536 27.76 14.91 -9.87
N THR A 537 28.04 14.31 -11.04
CA THR A 537 28.46 15.05 -12.24
C THR A 537 27.69 14.53 -13.45
N PRO A 538 27.37 15.38 -14.45
CA PRO A 538 26.75 14.92 -15.68
C PRO A 538 27.57 13.80 -16.31
N GLU A 539 26.88 12.74 -16.72
CA GLU A 539 27.48 11.55 -17.32
C GLU A 539 28.02 11.84 -18.72
N ILE A 540 29.04 11.09 -19.11
CA ILE A 540 29.57 11.10 -20.48
C ILE A 540 29.56 9.66 -20.95
N THR A 541 28.84 9.39 -22.04
CA THR A 541 28.79 8.04 -22.58
C THR A 541 30.15 7.61 -23.13
N ASP A 542 30.44 6.33 -22.98
CA ASP A 542 31.56 5.65 -23.64
C ASP A 542 31.17 5.16 -25.05
N LEU A 543 29.89 5.20 -25.41
CA LEU A 543 29.39 4.77 -26.72
C LEU A 543 29.72 5.81 -27.79
N VAL A 544 30.49 5.39 -28.80
CA VAL A 544 30.90 6.26 -29.90
C VAL A 544 30.67 5.58 -31.24
N GLY A 545 30.23 6.33 -32.25
CA GLY A 545 30.19 5.83 -33.62
C GLY A 545 31.59 5.57 -34.15
N GLY A 546 31.74 4.63 -35.08
CA GLY A 546 33.02 4.38 -35.72
C GLY A 546 32.98 3.35 -36.85
N THR A 547 34.16 2.97 -37.31
CA THR A 547 34.34 1.86 -38.26
C THR A 547 35.41 0.93 -37.73
N LEU A 548 35.07 -0.35 -37.62
CA LEU A 548 35.96 -1.43 -37.21
C LEU A 548 36.28 -2.31 -38.42
N GLU A 549 37.56 -2.60 -38.63
CA GLU A 549 38.02 -3.54 -39.64
C GLU A 549 38.34 -4.88 -38.97
N THR A 550 37.55 -5.92 -39.21
CA THR A 550 37.72 -7.23 -38.54
C THR A 550 38.64 -8.18 -39.31
N GLY A 551 39.32 -7.71 -40.37
CA GLY A 551 40.14 -8.53 -41.25
C GLY A 551 39.33 -9.42 -42.21
N PHE A 552 38.04 -9.62 -41.95
CA PHE A 552 37.10 -10.38 -42.78
C PHE A 552 35.85 -9.60 -43.17
N SER A 553 35.51 -8.52 -42.45
CA SER A 553 34.42 -7.58 -42.75
C SER A 553 34.80 -6.17 -42.29
N THR A 554 34.14 -5.18 -42.88
CA THR A 554 34.10 -3.82 -42.33
C THR A 554 32.79 -3.70 -41.56
N VAL A 555 32.86 -3.29 -40.29
CA VAL A 555 31.70 -3.04 -39.44
C VAL A 555 31.61 -1.56 -39.17
N GLN A 556 30.46 -0.96 -39.43
CA GLN A 556 30.20 0.42 -39.02
C GLN A 556 29.39 0.39 -37.74
N LEU A 557 29.92 1.01 -36.68
CA LEU A 557 29.17 1.26 -35.45
C LEU A 557 28.37 2.55 -35.67
N VAL A 558 27.05 2.43 -35.73
CA VAL A 558 26.11 3.55 -35.87
C VAL A 558 25.55 3.87 -34.49
N THR A 559 25.69 5.11 -34.06
CA THR A 559 25.11 5.60 -32.79
C THR A 559 23.76 6.27 -33.06
N VAL A 560 22.73 5.79 -32.36
CA VAL A 560 21.36 6.32 -32.44
C VAL A 560 20.97 6.81 -31.05
N ALA A 561 20.65 8.11 -30.93
CA ALA A 561 20.20 8.71 -29.68
C ALA A 561 18.71 9.07 -29.72
N SER A 562 18.03 8.99 -28.58
CA SER A 562 16.71 9.58 -28.33
C SER A 562 16.87 10.72 -27.32
N TYR A 563 16.30 11.88 -27.61
CA TYR A 563 16.40 13.02 -26.69
C TYR A 563 15.17 13.93 -26.76
N ASN A 564 14.36 13.92 -25.70
CA ASN A 564 13.32 14.92 -25.47
C ASN A 564 13.97 16.25 -25.01
N VAL A 565 13.76 17.31 -25.80
CA VAL A 565 14.38 18.64 -25.58
C VAL A 565 13.43 19.66 -24.94
N GLU A 566 12.34 19.20 -24.32
CA GLU A 566 11.43 20.00 -23.48
C GLU A 566 10.96 21.31 -24.15
N ASN A 567 9.97 21.18 -25.05
CA ASN A 567 9.31 22.29 -25.73
C ASN A 567 10.22 23.29 -26.49
N LEU A 568 11.40 22.85 -26.96
CA LEU A 568 12.40 23.72 -27.58
C LEU A 568 11.83 24.54 -28.75
N ASP A 569 11.99 25.87 -28.67
CA ASP A 569 11.62 26.84 -29.69
C ASP A 569 12.68 27.96 -29.84
N PRO A 570 12.67 28.78 -30.91
CA PRO A 570 13.71 29.80 -31.15
C PRO A 570 13.80 30.92 -30.09
N GLY A 571 12.84 30.99 -29.16
CA GLY A 571 12.81 31.89 -28.01
C GLY A 571 13.61 31.41 -26.80
N ASP A 572 13.97 30.13 -26.73
CA ASP A 572 14.77 29.54 -25.64
C ASP A 572 16.23 30.04 -25.63
N ASP A 573 16.83 30.08 -24.45
CA ASP A 573 18.26 30.35 -24.24
C ASP A 573 19.09 29.10 -23.96
N ARG A 574 18.50 27.90 -24.07
CA ARG A 574 19.11 26.60 -23.74
C ARG A 574 19.81 25.89 -24.91
N PHE A 575 19.79 26.46 -26.12
CA PHE A 575 20.36 25.82 -27.31
C PHE A 575 21.85 25.46 -27.16
N ASP A 576 22.63 26.32 -26.54
CA ASP A 576 24.07 26.11 -26.33
C ASP A 576 24.33 24.98 -25.34
N GLU A 577 23.50 24.84 -24.31
CA GLU A 577 23.57 23.76 -23.34
C GLU A 577 23.16 22.41 -23.94
N ILE A 578 22.05 22.35 -24.67
CA ILE A 578 21.61 21.14 -25.40
C ILE A 578 22.68 20.73 -26.42
N ALA A 579 23.22 21.69 -27.19
CA ALA A 579 24.31 21.43 -28.11
C ALA A 579 25.55 20.90 -27.39
N ALA A 580 25.94 21.49 -26.26
CA ALA A 580 27.06 21.03 -25.46
C ALA A 580 26.86 19.60 -24.92
N GLN A 581 25.65 19.23 -24.53
CA GLN A 581 25.30 17.87 -24.13
C GLN A 581 25.44 16.89 -25.30
N ILE A 582 24.92 17.23 -26.49
CA ILE A 582 25.07 16.41 -27.71
C ILE A 582 26.55 16.21 -28.07
N VAL A 583 27.38 17.25 -27.98
CA VAL A 583 28.80 17.17 -28.33
C VAL A 583 29.62 16.43 -27.27
N ASN A 584 29.50 16.82 -26.01
CA ASN A 584 30.43 16.41 -24.95
C ASN A 584 29.98 15.15 -24.23
N ASN A 585 28.68 15.04 -23.94
CA ASN A 585 28.12 13.97 -23.13
C ASN A 585 27.66 12.79 -24.00
N LEU A 586 26.97 13.06 -25.12
CA LEU A 586 26.50 12.04 -26.09
C LEU A 586 27.52 11.70 -27.19
N ARG A 587 28.66 12.39 -27.23
CA ARG A 587 29.77 12.11 -28.16
C ARG A 587 29.40 12.18 -29.64
N LEU A 588 28.54 13.12 -30.02
CA LEU A 588 28.10 13.36 -31.42
C LEU A 588 27.47 12.12 -32.08
N PRO A 589 26.27 11.69 -31.64
CA PRO A 589 25.58 10.53 -32.21
C PRO A 589 25.39 10.66 -33.73
N ASP A 590 25.45 9.54 -34.46
CA ASP A 590 25.30 9.54 -35.91
C ASP A 590 23.86 9.94 -36.33
N ILE A 591 22.85 9.53 -35.54
CA ILE A 591 21.45 9.91 -35.69
C ILE A 591 20.89 10.29 -34.31
N ILE A 592 20.13 11.39 -34.23
CA ILE A 592 19.45 11.86 -33.01
C ILE A 592 17.96 11.99 -33.32
N ALA A 593 17.14 11.21 -32.65
CA ALA A 593 15.68 11.33 -32.63
C ALA A 593 15.29 12.32 -31.54
N LEU A 594 14.79 13.49 -31.95
CA LEU A 594 14.33 14.53 -31.04
C LEU A 594 12.83 14.42 -30.79
N GLN A 595 12.41 14.69 -29.56
CA GLN A 595 11.02 14.92 -29.16
C GLN A 595 10.86 16.34 -28.62
N GLU A 596 9.63 16.85 -28.62
CA GLU A 596 9.31 18.20 -28.12
C GLU A 596 9.89 19.39 -28.89
N VAL A 597 10.07 19.23 -30.20
CA VAL A 597 10.45 20.36 -31.06
C VAL A 597 9.20 21.16 -31.46
N GLN A 598 9.24 22.47 -31.23
CA GLN A 598 8.15 23.39 -31.56
C GLN A 598 8.35 24.17 -32.86
N ASP A 599 7.30 24.90 -33.25
CA ASP A 599 7.26 25.76 -34.42
C ASP A 599 8.30 26.88 -34.35
N ASN A 600 8.59 27.47 -35.51
CA ASN A 600 9.49 28.62 -35.64
C ASN A 600 9.03 29.87 -34.86
N ASP A 601 7.78 29.91 -34.40
CA ASP A 601 7.21 30.96 -33.53
C ASP A 601 6.75 30.42 -32.16
N GLY A 602 7.25 29.25 -31.76
CA GLY A 602 7.05 28.61 -30.45
C GLY A 602 5.58 28.31 -30.18
N PRO A 603 5.06 28.55 -28.97
CA PRO A 603 3.68 28.20 -28.59
C PRO A 603 2.63 29.17 -29.17
N THR A 604 2.99 29.98 -30.16
CA THR A 604 2.07 30.92 -30.78
C THR A 604 1.10 30.17 -31.69
N ASN A 605 -0.18 30.05 -31.30
CA ASN A 605 -1.21 29.47 -32.16
C ASN A 605 -1.38 30.31 -33.45
N SER A 606 -0.82 29.81 -34.54
CA SER A 606 -0.61 30.50 -35.82
C SER A 606 -0.52 29.47 -36.95
N ALA A 607 -0.65 29.90 -38.20
CA ALA A 607 -0.56 28.99 -39.35
C ALA A 607 0.88 28.51 -39.66
N VAL A 608 1.86 28.88 -38.82
CA VAL A 608 3.24 28.42 -38.91
C VAL A 608 3.30 27.03 -38.28
N THR A 609 3.64 26.02 -39.06
CA THR A 609 3.75 24.62 -38.60
C THR A 609 5.13 24.01 -38.89
N SER A 610 6.13 24.82 -39.26
CA SER A 610 7.50 24.32 -39.49
C SER A 610 8.37 24.62 -38.29
N ALA A 611 9.27 23.69 -37.98
CA ALA A 611 10.31 23.81 -36.95
C ALA A 611 11.72 24.02 -37.52
N SER A 612 11.83 24.36 -38.81
CA SER A 612 13.12 24.52 -39.51
C SER A 612 14.07 25.50 -38.83
N LEU A 613 13.59 26.65 -38.34
CA LEU A 613 14.41 27.63 -37.64
C LEU A 613 14.92 27.07 -36.30
N THR A 614 14.06 26.37 -35.55
CA THR A 614 14.41 25.71 -34.30
C THR A 614 15.55 24.71 -34.52
N LEU A 615 15.39 23.82 -35.50
CA LEU A 615 16.37 22.78 -35.83
C LEU A 615 17.67 23.36 -36.41
N GLU A 616 17.59 24.35 -37.29
CA GLU A 616 18.76 25.05 -37.85
C GLU A 616 19.57 25.76 -36.75
N THR A 617 18.90 26.31 -35.74
CA THR A 617 19.56 26.98 -34.60
C THR A 617 20.35 25.97 -33.77
N LEU A 618 19.74 24.83 -33.42
CA LEU A 618 20.42 23.77 -32.68
C LEU A 618 21.63 23.20 -33.46
N ILE A 619 21.47 22.96 -34.76
CA ILE A 619 22.58 22.52 -35.63
C ILE A 619 23.72 23.55 -35.62
N ALA A 620 23.40 24.84 -35.71
CA ALA A 620 24.41 25.90 -35.71
C ALA A 620 25.22 25.92 -34.41
N GLU A 621 24.58 25.71 -33.25
CA GLU A 621 25.27 25.63 -31.96
C GLU A 621 26.12 24.35 -31.84
N ILE A 622 25.63 23.20 -32.31
CA ILE A 622 26.42 21.95 -32.36
C ILE A 622 27.68 22.13 -33.22
N ALA A 623 27.52 22.73 -34.41
CA ALA A 623 28.62 23.00 -35.33
C ALA A 623 29.62 24.00 -34.73
N ALA A 624 29.16 24.98 -33.95
CA ALA A 624 30.03 25.96 -33.28
C ALA A 624 30.96 25.32 -32.23
N ILE A 625 30.56 24.18 -31.64
CA ILE A 625 31.35 23.45 -30.63
C ILE A 625 32.23 22.36 -31.28
N SER A 626 31.73 21.65 -32.30
CA SER A 626 32.32 20.40 -32.81
C SER A 626 32.87 20.45 -34.24
N ASP A 627 32.56 21.47 -35.03
CA ASP A 627 32.74 21.51 -36.49
C ASP A 627 32.00 20.39 -37.27
N VAL A 628 31.02 19.69 -36.65
CA VAL A 628 30.15 18.72 -37.33
C VAL A 628 28.86 19.39 -37.81
N ASP A 629 28.61 19.31 -39.11
CA ASP A 629 27.38 19.79 -39.74
C ASP A 629 26.33 18.67 -39.81
N TYR A 630 25.32 18.72 -38.94
CA TYR A 630 24.15 17.85 -39.01
C TYR A 630 23.16 18.33 -40.10
N GLU A 631 22.40 17.39 -40.65
CA GLU A 631 21.18 17.67 -41.42
C GLU A 631 19.96 17.29 -40.57
N PHE A 632 18.78 17.83 -40.90
CA PHE A 632 17.54 17.55 -40.14
C PHE A 632 16.39 17.02 -40.99
N ILE A 633 15.47 16.34 -40.33
CA ILE A 633 14.14 15.99 -40.84
C ILE A 633 13.10 16.63 -39.91
N ASP A 634 12.50 17.73 -40.37
CA ASP A 634 11.29 18.32 -39.77
C ASP A 634 10.11 17.44 -40.17
N ASN A 635 9.27 17.04 -39.20
CA ASN A 635 8.14 16.15 -39.47
C ASN A 635 7.17 16.84 -40.45
N PRO A 636 7.06 16.37 -41.71
CA PRO A 636 6.32 17.10 -42.73
C PRO A 636 4.80 16.90 -42.63
N PHE A 637 4.34 16.11 -41.66
CA PHE A 637 2.95 15.70 -41.51
C PHE A 637 2.17 16.55 -40.49
N ILE A 638 2.84 17.52 -39.88
CA ILE A 638 2.30 18.36 -38.80
C ILE A 638 1.18 19.29 -39.31
N GLY A 639 -0.02 19.07 -38.77
CA GLY A 639 -1.16 19.99 -38.89
C GLY A 639 -1.12 21.15 -37.88
N ASP A 640 -1.90 22.19 -38.16
CA ASP A 640 -2.06 23.38 -37.32
C ASP A 640 -2.99 23.09 -36.13
N ASP A 641 -2.43 23.14 -34.91
CA ASP A 641 -3.04 22.93 -33.60
C ASP A 641 -3.67 21.53 -33.41
N THR A 642 -3.03 20.49 -33.96
CA THR A 642 -3.56 19.11 -33.97
C THR A 642 -2.67 18.04 -33.32
N ASN A 643 -1.47 18.38 -32.86
CA ASN A 643 -0.43 17.40 -32.51
C ASN A 643 -0.20 17.25 -30.99
N GLY A 644 -1.15 17.73 -30.16
CA GLY A 644 -1.09 17.60 -28.70
C GLY A 644 0.04 18.39 -28.04
N GLY A 645 0.16 18.24 -26.72
CA GLY A 645 1.17 18.94 -25.92
C GLY A 645 0.86 20.41 -25.66
N GLN A 646 1.88 21.27 -25.64
CA GLN A 646 1.70 22.70 -25.39
C GLN A 646 0.79 23.33 -26.46
N PRO A 647 -0.34 23.97 -26.08
CA PRO A 647 -1.27 24.55 -27.03
C PRO A 647 -0.60 25.55 -27.98
N GLY A 648 -0.87 25.43 -29.29
CA GLY A 648 -0.32 26.31 -30.32
C GLY A 648 1.11 26.01 -30.79
N GLY A 649 1.90 25.18 -30.09
CA GLY A 649 3.30 24.90 -30.46
C GLY A 649 3.53 23.76 -31.46
N ASN A 650 2.46 23.01 -31.78
CA ASN A 650 2.47 21.84 -32.66
C ASN A 650 3.65 20.89 -32.39
N ILE A 651 3.84 20.50 -31.13
CA ILE A 651 4.96 19.66 -30.71
C ILE A 651 5.12 18.46 -31.64
N ARG A 652 6.36 18.20 -32.08
CA ARG A 652 6.67 17.11 -33.00
C ARG A 652 7.92 16.33 -32.62
N THR A 653 8.02 15.17 -33.24
CA THR A 653 9.25 14.39 -33.37
C THR A 653 10.06 14.91 -34.55
N ALA A 654 11.40 14.90 -34.47
CA ALA A 654 12.29 15.29 -35.55
C ALA A 654 13.55 14.41 -35.55
N TYR A 655 14.35 14.48 -36.62
CA TYR A 655 15.69 13.87 -36.63
C TYR A 655 16.76 14.91 -36.90
N LEU A 656 17.91 14.77 -36.24
CA LEU A 656 19.20 15.27 -36.72
C LEU A 656 20.05 14.06 -37.14
N TYR A 657 20.79 14.14 -38.23
CA TYR A 657 21.71 13.07 -38.64
C TYR A 657 23.00 13.62 -39.23
N ASN A 658 24.10 12.90 -39.03
CA ASN A 658 25.41 13.25 -39.56
C ASN A 658 25.57 12.70 -40.99
N PRO A 659 25.49 13.52 -42.05
CA PRO A 659 25.55 13.06 -43.44
C PRO A 659 26.94 12.50 -43.83
N ALA A 660 27.98 12.73 -43.03
CA ALA A 660 29.28 12.12 -43.23
C ALA A 660 29.35 10.65 -42.79
N ARG A 661 28.34 10.18 -42.03
CA ARG A 661 28.31 8.85 -41.42
C ARG A 661 27.16 8.00 -41.91
N VAL A 662 25.99 8.60 -42.11
CA VAL A 662 24.78 7.93 -42.60
C VAL A 662 24.17 8.71 -43.75
N THR A 663 23.37 8.05 -44.60
CA THR A 663 22.66 8.71 -45.71
C THR A 663 21.17 8.41 -45.62
N LEU A 664 20.32 9.44 -45.65
CA LEU A 664 18.86 9.25 -45.71
C LEU A 664 18.46 8.52 -47.00
N VAL A 665 17.74 7.41 -46.88
CA VAL A 665 17.20 6.66 -48.02
C VAL A 665 16.07 7.48 -48.66
N PRO A 666 16.18 7.87 -49.95
CA PRO A 666 15.20 8.75 -50.59
C PRO A 666 13.78 8.17 -50.58
N GLY A 667 12.82 8.94 -50.07
CA GLY A 667 11.40 8.55 -50.03
C GLY A 667 11.02 7.65 -48.85
N SER A 668 11.94 7.38 -47.92
CA SER A 668 11.66 6.62 -46.69
C SER A 668 10.90 7.41 -45.61
N VAL A 669 10.89 8.75 -45.70
CA VAL A 669 10.24 9.60 -44.69
C VAL A 669 8.72 9.46 -44.78
N VAL A 670 8.14 8.78 -43.78
CA VAL A 670 6.70 8.49 -43.68
C VAL A 670 6.23 8.63 -42.23
N THR A 671 4.91 8.59 -42.03
CA THR A 671 4.29 8.38 -40.72
C THR A 671 3.45 7.11 -40.77
N ILE A 672 3.18 6.50 -39.62
CA ILE A 672 2.52 5.18 -39.53
C ILE A 672 0.99 5.26 -39.63
N THR A 673 0.43 6.47 -39.61
CA THR A 673 -1.02 6.72 -39.68
C THR A 673 -1.33 7.83 -40.68
N ASP A 674 -2.53 7.87 -41.26
CA ASP A 674 -2.93 8.95 -42.17
C ASP A 674 -3.00 10.27 -41.39
N PRO A 675 -2.20 11.31 -41.73
CA PRO A 675 -2.21 12.58 -41.02
C PRO A 675 -3.59 13.25 -41.02
N ILE A 676 -4.38 13.11 -42.08
CA ILE A 676 -5.72 13.72 -42.14
C ILE A 676 -6.68 12.98 -41.19
N ASP A 677 -6.56 11.65 -41.10
CA ASP A 677 -7.36 10.86 -40.18
C ASP A 677 -6.97 11.19 -38.72
N GLN A 678 -5.68 11.27 -38.42
CA GLN A 678 -5.18 11.70 -37.10
C GLN A 678 -5.76 13.06 -36.68
N GLN A 679 -5.88 14.01 -37.59
CA GLN A 679 -6.38 15.36 -37.28
C GLN A 679 -7.91 15.43 -37.11
N THR A 680 -8.67 14.47 -37.64
CA THR A 680 -10.13 14.62 -37.79
C THR A 680 -10.96 13.49 -37.17
N ASN A 681 -10.35 12.36 -36.83
CA ASN A 681 -11.02 11.16 -36.36
C ASN A 681 -10.64 10.84 -34.89
N PRO A 682 -11.53 11.08 -33.91
CA PRO A 682 -11.30 10.74 -32.50
C PRO A 682 -11.05 9.26 -32.19
N SER A 683 -11.22 8.36 -33.17
CA SER A 683 -10.92 6.94 -33.02
C SER A 683 -9.53 6.57 -33.56
N ASN A 684 -8.78 7.52 -34.12
CA ASN A 684 -7.39 7.32 -34.48
C ASN A 684 -6.54 7.26 -33.18
N PRO A 685 -5.62 6.30 -33.02
CA PRO A 685 -4.78 6.20 -31.82
C PRO A 685 -3.94 7.45 -31.51
N PHE A 686 -3.62 8.23 -32.53
CA PHE A 686 -2.81 9.45 -32.41
C PHE A 686 -3.67 10.72 -32.44
N PHE A 687 -5.00 10.62 -32.37
CA PHE A 687 -5.88 11.80 -32.42
C PHE A 687 -5.55 12.80 -31.32
N GLY A 688 -5.20 14.03 -31.70
CA GLY A 688 -4.79 15.06 -30.75
C GLY A 688 -3.47 14.78 -30.02
N SER A 689 -2.69 13.81 -30.52
CA SER A 689 -1.34 13.45 -30.05
C SER A 689 -0.32 13.60 -31.19
N ARG A 690 0.96 13.37 -30.88
CA ARG A 690 2.08 13.62 -31.80
C ARG A 690 2.17 12.52 -32.84
N LEU A 691 2.36 12.89 -34.11
CA LEU A 691 2.55 11.92 -35.20
C LEU A 691 3.94 11.28 -35.14
N PRO A 692 4.06 9.94 -35.18
CA PRO A 692 5.35 9.27 -35.32
C PRO A 692 6.05 9.63 -36.64
N LEU A 693 7.37 9.73 -36.60
CA LEU A 693 8.21 10.03 -37.76
C LEU A 693 9.12 8.84 -38.08
N VAL A 694 8.89 8.23 -39.23
CA VAL A 694 9.69 7.12 -39.74
C VAL A 694 10.72 7.64 -40.73
N ALA A 695 11.96 7.19 -40.63
CA ALA A 695 13.00 7.45 -41.61
C ALA A 695 13.97 6.26 -41.70
N THR A 696 14.43 5.94 -42.91
CA THR A 696 15.41 4.88 -43.14
C THR A 696 16.75 5.50 -43.52
N PHE A 697 17.82 5.08 -42.85
CA PHE A 697 19.18 5.53 -43.10
C PHE A 697 20.02 4.37 -43.63
N ALA A 698 20.85 4.64 -44.63
CA ALA A 698 21.83 3.70 -45.14
C ALA A 698 23.20 3.99 -44.53
N ALA A 699 23.85 2.93 -44.03
CA ALA A 699 25.19 2.95 -43.46
C ALA A 699 25.86 1.61 -43.75
N ASN A 700 27.12 1.65 -44.19
CA ASN A 700 27.88 0.45 -44.55
C ASN A 700 27.09 -0.53 -45.46
N GLY A 701 26.36 -0.02 -46.45
CA GLY A 701 25.56 -0.82 -47.38
C GLY A 701 24.34 -1.54 -46.79
N GLN A 702 24.08 -1.38 -45.50
CA GLN A 702 22.89 -1.83 -44.78
C GLN A 702 21.91 -0.66 -44.59
N GLU A 703 20.64 -0.96 -44.43
CA GLU A 703 19.60 0.01 -44.10
C GLU A 703 19.12 -0.20 -42.66
N ILE A 704 18.89 0.90 -41.94
CA ILE A 704 18.29 0.93 -40.60
C ILE A 704 17.10 1.88 -40.59
N THR A 705 15.93 1.37 -40.20
CA THR A 705 14.67 2.11 -40.16
C THR A 705 14.34 2.51 -38.73
N LEU A 706 14.26 3.83 -38.48
CA LEU A 706 13.94 4.39 -37.18
C LEU A 706 12.51 4.90 -37.17
N ILE A 707 11.79 4.66 -36.07
CA ILE A 707 10.43 5.14 -35.81
C ILE A 707 10.51 5.99 -34.54
N ASN A 708 10.49 7.31 -34.70
CA ASN A 708 10.57 8.28 -33.61
C ASN A 708 9.15 8.62 -33.14
N ASN A 709 8.89 8.39 -31.86
CA ASN A 709 7.59 8.53 -31.22
C ASN A 709 7.62 9.56 -30.09
N HIS A 710 6.47 10.13 -29.80
CA HIS A 710 6.20 10.83 -28.55
C HIS A 710 4.75 10.50 -28.17
N PHE A 711 4.56 9.54 -27.27
CA PHE A 711 3.23 9.04 -26.89
C PHE A 711 2.47 10.01 -25.98
N THR A 712 1.18 9.75 -25.76
CA THR A 712 0.36 10.56 -24.87
C THR A 712 0.94 10.56 -23.44
N SER A 713 1.13 11.75 -22.88
CA SER A 713 1.69 11.95 -21.53
C SER A 713 0.86 11.28 -20.43
N ARG A 714 1.47 11.07 -19.25
CA ARG A 714 0.76 10.66 -18.03
C ARG A 714 -0.06 11.78 -17.36
N GLY A 715 -0.21 12.93 -18.01
CA GLY A 715 -1.00 14.05 -17.49
C GLY A 715 -2.44 13.67 -17.16
N GLY A 716 -2.93 14.14 -16.02
CA GLY A 716 -4.27 13.81 -15.51
C GLY A 716 -4.34 12.49 -14.74
N SER A 717 -3.20 11.90 -14.35
CA SER A 717 -3.17 10.81 -13.37
C SER A 717 -3.58 11.29 -11.99
N ASP A 718 -4.17 10.40 -11.20
CA ASP A 718 -4.50 10.68 -9.80
C ASP A 718 -3.20 10.78 -8.95
N PRO A 719 -3.17 11.63 -7.91
CA PRO A 719 -2.04 11.71 -6.98
C PRO A 719 -1.77 10.38 -6.27
N LEU A 720 -0.50 10.11 -5.95
CA LEU A 720 -0.09 8.82 -5.36
C LEU A 720 -0.79 8.51 -4.03
N PHE A 721 -0.95 9.53 -3.17
CA PHE A 721 -1.56 9.39 -1.83
C PHE A 721 -2.99 9.94 -1.76
N GLY A 722 -3.60 10.25 -2.91
CA GLY A 722 -4.95 10.78 -3.00
C GLY A 722 -6.04 9.76 -2.66
N ASP A 723 -7.29 10.23 -2.67
CA ASP A 723 -8.47 9.44 -2.30
C ASP A 723 -8.79 8.27 -3.23
N ASP A 724 -8.45 8.39 -4.51
CA ASP A 724 -8.70 7.36 -5.52
C ASP A 724 -7.54 6.35 -5.53
N GLN A 725 -7.79 5.17 -4.94
CA GLN A 725 -6.81 4.08 -4.82
C GLN A 725 -7.33 2.78 -5.48
N PRO A 726 -6.53 2.11 -6.34
CA PRO A 726 -5.21 2.54 -6.79
C PRO A 726 -5.32 3.77 -7.73
N PRO A 727 -4.29 4.63 -7.83
CA PRO A 727 -4.38 5.85 -8.63
C PRO A 727 -4.68 5.54 -10.10
N THR A 728 -5.60 6.29 -10.72
CA THR A 728 -5.85 6.16 -12.15
C THR A 728 -4.66 6.72 -12.92
N ILE A 729 -4.14 5.95 -13.88
CA ILE A 729 -3.04 6.40 -14.74
C ILE A 729 -3.62 7.11 -15.97
N GLY A 730 -3.38 8.41 -16.08
CA GLY A 730 -3.82 9.24 -17.19
C GLY A 730 -3.23 8.78 -18.53
N GLY A 731 -4.07 8.74 -19.57
CA GLY A 731 -3.66 8.43 -20.95
C GLY A 731 -3.28 6.98 -21.22
N GLU A 732 -3.47 6.05 -20.27
CA GLU A 732 -3.06 4.65 -20.41
C GLU A 732 -3.70 3.97 -21.64
N SER A 733 -5.01 4.12 -21.85
CA SER A 733 -5.70 3.53 -23.00
C SER A 733 -5.23 4.09 -24.34
N ASP A 734 -4.81 5.36 -24.36
CA ASP A 734 -4.30 5.99 -25.57
C ASP A 734 -2.90 5.46 -25.89
N ARG A 735 -2.03 5.31 -24.88
CA ARG A 735 -0.71 4.69 -25.03
C ARG A 735 -0.79 3.24 -25.49
N GLU A 736 -1.74 2.46 -24.97
CA GLU A 736 -2.01 1.09 -25.42
C GLU A 736 -2.40 1.06 -26.92
N ALA A 737 -3.28 1.97 -27.36
CA ALA A 737 -3.66 2.07 -28.76
C ALA A 737 -2.51 2.55 -29.67
N GLN A 738 -1.67 3.48 -29.19
CA GLN A 738 -0.50 3.98 -29.89
C GLN A 738 0.56 2.89 -30.05
N ALA A 739 0.85 2.14 -28.99
CA ALA A 739 1.73 0.99 -28.99
C ALA A 739 1.30 -0.06 -30.02
N GLN A 740 0.02 -0.44 -30.01
CA GLN A 740 -0.52 -1.36 -31.00
C GLN A 740 -0.36 -0.85 -32.43
N GLY A 741 -0.57 0.46 -32.66
CA GLY A 741 -0.39 1.09 -33.97
C GLY A 741 1.05 1.01 -34.47
N VAL A 742 2.03 1.24 -33.58
CA VAL A 742 3.46 1.13 -33.90
C VAL A 742 3.85 -0.33 -34.15
N ASN A 743 3.47 -1.25 -33.28
CA ASN A 743 3.80 -2.67 -33.42
C ASN A 743 3.24 -3.24 -34.73
N SER A 744 1.97 -2.96 -35.08
CA SER A 744 1.41 -3.42 -36.36
C SER A 744 2.11 -2.86 -37.61
N PHE A 745 2.71 -1.66 -37.50
CA PHE A 745 3.55 -1.13 -38.57
C PHE A 745 4.88 -1.90 -38.68
N VAL A 746 5.50 -2.23 -37.54
CA VAL A 746 6.73 -3.03 -37.47
C VAL A 746 6.51 -4.46 -37.97
N GLU A 747 5.44 -5.13 -37.54
CA GLU A 747 5.02 -6.44 -38.06
C GLU A 747 4.91 -6.41 -39.60
N GLY A 748 4.33 -5.35 -40.15
CA GLY A 748 4.19 -5.16 -41.59
C GLY A 748 5.54 -5.02 -42.32
N LEU A 749 6.50 -4.32 -41.70
CA LEU A 749 7.87 -4.20 -42.22
C LEU A 749 8.58 -5.55 -42.19
N LEU A 750 8.59 -6.23 -41.05
CA LEU A 750 9.28 -7.51 -40.86
C LEU A 750 8.63 -8.66 -41.65
N ALA A 751 7.33 -8.61 -41.89
CA ALA A 751 6.67 -9.55 -42.80
C ALA A 751 7.12 -9.38 -44.27
N SER A 752 7.57 -8.18 -44.65
CA SER A 752 8.10 -7.89 -45.99
C SER A 752 9.59 -8.17 -46.12
N ASP A 753 10.33 -7.94 -45.03
CA ASP A 753 11.76 -8.13 -44.90
C ASP A 753 12.11 -8.57 -43.46
N PRO A 754 12.20 -9.89 -43.21
CA PRO A 754 12.47 -10.43 -41.88
C PRO A 754 13.81 -10.00 -41.29
N ASP A 755 14.77 -9.62 -42.15
CA ASP A 755 16.12 -9.21 -41.78
C ASP A 755 16.24 -7.67 -41.66
N ALA A 756 15.12 -6.95 -41.61
CA ALA A 756 15.16 -5.49 -41.51
C ALA A 756 15.64 -5.03 -40.13
N ASN A 757 16.62 -4.12 -40.13
CA ASN A 757 17.06 -3.41 -38.94
C ASN A 757 16.02 -2.33 -38.58
N VAL A 758 15.21 -2.57 -37.55
CA VAL A 758 14.16 -1.66 -37.11
C VAL A 758 14.46 -1.18 -35.69
N VAL A 759 14.35 0.13 -35.47
CA VAL A 759 14.50 0.77 -34.17
C VAL A 759 13.26 1.61 -33.88
N VAL A 760 12.56 1.31 -32.79
CA VAL A 760 11.46 2.14 -32.26
C VAL A 760 12.00 2.90 -31.06
N LEU A 761 11.97 4.23 -31.09
CA LEU A 761 12.54 5.05 -30.03
C LEU A 761 11.72 6.31 -29.77
N GLY A 762 11.96 6.92 -28.61
CA GLY A 762 11.35 8.19 -28.22
C GLY A 762 10.84 8.18 -26.78
N ASP A 763 10.19 9.29 -26.41
CA ASP A 763 9.43 9.40 -25.17
C ASP A 763 8.10 8.64 -25.31
N LEU A 764 8.06 7.43 -24.76
CA LEU A 764 6.87 6.58 -24.82
C LEU A 764 5.96 6.78 -23.60
N ASN A 765 6.32 7.67 -22.67
CA ASN A 765 5.56 8.01 -21.47
C ASN A 765 5.14 6.77 -20.64
N GLY A 766 5.99 5.74 -20.63
CA GLY A 766 5.68 4.41 -20.13
C GLY A 766 6.85 3.73 -19.45
N PHE A 767 6.55 2.96 -18.40
CA PHE A 767 7.57 2.18 -17.70
C PHE A 767 7.80 0.84 -18.44
N PRO A 768 9.04 0.30 -18.48
CA PRO A 768 9.36 -0.91 -19.25
C PRO A 768 8.50 -2.14 -18.95
N PHE A 769 7.96 -2.24 -17.74
CA PHE A 769 7.15 -3.35 -17.25
C PHE A 769 5.63 -3.18 -17.48
N GLU A 770 5.18 -1.99 -17.89
CA GLU A 770 3.76 -1.77 -18.19
C GLU A 770 3.34 -2.55 -19.43
N ASN A 771 2.11 -3.06 -19.42
CA ASN A 771 1.63 -4.00 -20.44
C ASN A 771 1.78 -3.49 -21.88
N PHE A 772 1.48 -2.21 -22.12
CA PHE A 772 1.55 -1.66 -23.46
C PHE A 772 2.97 -1.63 -24.04
N LEU A 773 4.00 -1.57 -23.20
CA LEU A 773 5.39 -1.64 -23.62
C LEU A 773 5.90 -3.08 -23.62
N ALA A 774 5.73 -3.79 -22.49
CA ALA A 774 6.26 -5.13 -22.29
C ALA A 774 5.66 -6.17 -23.23
N ASN A 775 4.38 -6.01 -23.60
CA ASN A 775 3.65 -6.99 -24.42
C ASN A 775 3.18 -6.38 -25.74
N THR A 776 2.45 -5.27 -25.71
CA THR A 776 1.76 -4.75 -26.92
C THR A 776 2.73 -4.14 -27.93
N LEU A 777 3.65 -3.28 -27.48
CA LEU A 777 4.67 -2.70 -28.36
C LEU A 777 5.74 -3.73 -28.71
N SER A 778 6.25 -4.45 -27.70
CA SER A 778 7.32 -5.44 -27.88
C SER A 778 6.91 -6.55 -28.86
N GLY A 779 5.69 -7.07 -28.72
CA GLY A 779 5.22 -8.21 -29.51
C GLY A 779 6.16 -9.41 -29.42
N GLU A 780 6.30 -10.15 -30.51
CA GLU A 780 7.35 -11.17 -30.68
C GLU A 780 8.58 -10.62 -31.41
N GLU A 781 8.49 -9.39 -31.93
CA GLU A 781 9.39 -8.82 -32.93
C GLU A 781 10.49 -7.92 -32.35
N LEU A 782 10.17 -7.22 -31.26
CA LEU A 782 11.00 -6.16 -30.70
C LEU A 782 11.49 -6.52 -29.31
N THR A 783 12.70 -6.04 -28.98
CA THR A 783 13.28 -6.13 -27.64
C THR A 783 13.59 -4.74 -27.12
N ASN A 784 13.17 -4.43 -25.89
CA ASN A 784 13.49 -3.18 -25.22
C ASN A 784 14.94 -3.19 -24.70
N LEU A 785 15.79 -2.30 -25.20
CA LEU A 785 17.20 -2.17 -24.79
C LEU A 785 17.35 -1.67 -23.34
N THR A 786 16.36 -0.97 -22.79
CA THR A 786 16.36 -0.55 -21.38
C THR A 786 16.52 -1.74 -20.42
N ASN A 787 16.05 -2.93 -20.82
CA ASN A 787 16.16 -4.15 -20.02
C ASN A 787 17.59 -4.71 -19.94
N LEU A 788 18.54 -4.16 -20.70
CA LEU A 788 19.97 -4.49 -20.58
C LEU A 788 20.62 -3.86 -19.34
N LEU A 789 20.00 -2.82 -18.76
CA LEU A 789 20.46 -2.17 -17.55
C LEU A 789 19.86 -2.80 -16.28
N PRO A 790 20.56 -2.74 -15.13
CA PRO A 790 19.96 -3.01 -13.83
C PRO A 790 18.73 -2.12 -13.60
N GLN A 791 17.73 -2.65 -12.91
CA GLN A 791 16.42 -2.00 -12.73
C GLN A 791 16.52 -0.62 -12.07
N GLU A 792 17.41 -0.46 -11.10
CA GLU A 792 17.64 0.78 -10.38
C GLU A 792 18.27 1.87 -11.28
N GLU A 793 18.93 1.49 -12.37
CA GLU A 793 19.57 2.41 -13.32
C GLU A 793 18.67 2.71 -14.53
N ARG A 794 17.41 2.25 -14.54
CA ARG A 794 16.43 2.51 -15.61
C ARG A 794 15.62 3.77 -15.30
N TYR A 795 16.16 4.93 -15.62
CA TYR A 795 15.39 6.17 -15.60
C TYR A 795 15.94 7.21 -16.57
N SER A 796 15.04 8.04 -17.08
CA SER A 796 15.39 9.22 -17.89
C SER A 796 14.72 10.50 -17.39
N PHE A 797 13.88 10.43 -16.36
CA PHE A 797 13.06 11.53 -15.86
C PHE A 797 12.98 11.48 -14.34
N ASN A 798 12.80 12.63 -13.67
CA ASN A 798 12.54 12.66 -12.22
C ASN A 798 11.24 13.42 -11.94
N PHE A 799 10.29 12.75 -11.31
CA PHE A 799 8.99 13.33 -10.95
C PHE A 799 8.66 13.02 -9.51
N GLU A 800 8.40 14.06 -8.71
CA GLU A 800 8.07 13.91 -7.29
C GLU A 800 9.08 13.05 -6.52
N GLY A 801 10.36 13.18 -6.86
CA GLY A 801 11.43 12.41 -6.24
C GLY A 801 11.59 10.99 -6.74
N ASN A 802 10.77 10.54 -7.68
CA ASN A 802 10.93 9.25 -8.33
C ASN A 802 11.76 9.39 -9.60
N SER A 803 12.83 8.61 -9.70
CA SER A 803 13.50 8.32 -10.95
C SER A 803 12.62 7.40 -11.81
N GLN A 804 12.28 7.83 -13.01
CA GLN A 804 11.29 7.22 -13.90
C GLN A 804 11.87 6.99 -15.29
N GLN A 805 11.65 5.80 -15.87
CA GLN A 805 11.95 5.56 -17.27
C GLN A 805 10.75 5.90 -18.14
N LEU A 806 10.84 6.96 -18.94
CA LEU A 806 9.78 7.33 -19.90
C LEU A 806 10.23 7.16 -21.36
N ASP A 807 11.50 7.46 -21.64
CA ASP A 807 12.12 7.26 -22.94
C ASP A 807 12.50 5.79 -23.14
N GLN A 808 12.36 5.26 -24.34
CA GLN A 808 12.67 3.85 -24.61
C GLN A 808 13.37 3.70 -25.96
N ILE A 809 14.18 2.63 -26.10
CA ILE A 809 14.69 2.16 -27.39
C ILE A 809 14.39 0.67 -27.52
N PHE A 810 13.56 0.32 -28.49
CA PHE A 810 13.27 -1.05 -28.89
C PHE A 810 13.93 -1.34 -30.22
N VAL A 811 14.40 -2.56 -30.40
CA VAL A 811 15.07 -2.99 -31.63
C VAL A 811 14.54 -4.33 -32.13
N SER A 812 14.56 -4.56 -33.44
CA SER A 812 14.24 -5.87 -34.01
C SER A 812 15.30 -6.92 -33.65
N ALA A 813 14.94 -8.19 -33.76
CA ALA A 813 15.85 -9.30 -33.50
C ALA A 813 17.16 -9.19 -34.31
N GLU A 814 17.12 -8.70 -35.55
CA GLU A 814 18.33 -8.58 -36.39
C GLU A 814 19.37 -7.61 -35.81
N VAL A 815 18.91 -6.49 -35.25
CA VAL A 815 19.79 -5.51 -34.58
C VAL A 815 20.46 -6.11 -33.34
N LEU A 816 19.84 -7.13 -32.72
CA LEU A 816 20.43 -7.90 -31.62
C LEU A 816 21.26 -9.10 -32.09
N SER A 817 21.03 -9.60 -33.31
CA SER A 817 21.54 -10.88 -33.80
C SER A 817 22.92 -10.80 -34.48
N GLU A 818 23.51 -9.61 -34.68
CA GLU A 818 24.85 -9.43 -35.29
C GLU A 818 26.03 -10.02 -34.45
N LEU A 819 25.75 -10.98 -33.57
CA LEU A 819 26.65 -11.68 -32.67
C LEU A 819 27.12 -13.02 -33.26
N ASP A 820 28.37 -13.11 -33.74
CA ASP A 820 29.31 -14.19 -33.33
C ASP A 820 30.73 -14.06 -33.95
N PHE A 821 31.41 -12.94 -33.70
CA PHE A 821 32.88 -12.88 -33.79
C PHE A 821 33.42 -12.09 -32.60
N ASP A 822 33.68 -12.80 -31.49
CA ASP A 822 34.13 -12.26 -30.21
C ASP A 822 33.14 -11.27 -29.55
N ALA A 823 33.18 -11.14 -28.23
CA ALA A 823 32.29 -10.29 -27.42
C ALA A 823 32.43 -8.76 -27.65
N LEU A 824 32.92 -8.33 -28.83
CA LEU A 824 33.32 -6.96 -29.16
C LEU A 824 32.38 -6.26 -30.17
N LEU A 825 31.30 -6.92 -30.63
CA LEU A 825 30.39 -6.40 -31.67
C LEU A 825 28.93 -6.63 -31.28
N GLN A 826 28.52 -6.18 -30.09
CA GLN A 826 27.12 -6.28 -29.65
C GLN A 826 26.46 -4.91 -29.74
N THR A 827 25.13 -4.88 -29.89
CA THR A 827 24.38 -3.65 -29.64
C THR A 827 24.54 -3.28 -28.17
N GLU A 828 25.10 -2.09 -27.92
CA GLU A 828 25.27 -1.52 -26.58
C GLU A 828 24.26 -0.40 -26.37
N PHE A 829 23.86 -0.19 -25.12
CA PHE A 829 22.85 0.78 -24.73
C PHE A 829 23.26 1.49 -23.44
N ASP A 830 22.95 2.78 -23.39
CA ASP A 830 23.28 3.66 -22.26
C ASP A 830 22.18 4.72 -22.08
N ILE A 831 21.90 5.09 -20.83
CA ILE A 831 21.08 6.24 -20.48
C ILE A 831 22.03 7.27 -19.87
N VAL A 832 22.20 8.40 -20.55
CA VAL A 832 23.24 9.35 -20.20
C VAL A 832 22.67 10.38 -19.22
N HIS A 833 22.90 10.17 -17.91
CA HIS A 833 22.34 10.99 -16.84
C HIS A 833 22.98 12.40 -16.78
N ILE A 834 22.32 13.37 -17.42
CA ILE A 834 22.84 14.73 -17.64
C ILE A 834 21.85 15.84 -17.28
N ASN A 835 20.59 15.49 -17.06
CA ASN A 835 19.47 16.40 -16.88
C ASN A 835 18.66 16.06 -15.63
N SER A 836 18.07 14.87 -15.55
CA SER A 836 16.99 14.53 -14.59
C SER A 836 17.38 14.67 -13.11
N GLU A 837 18.68 14.71 -12.83
CA GLU A 837 19.26 14.76 -11.48
C GLU A 837 19.81 16.13 -11.07
N PHE A 838 19.82 17.10 -11.99
CA PHE A 838 20.52 18.37 -11.83
C PHE A 838 19.57 19.57 -11.83
N ALA A 839 19.71 20.46 -10.86
CA ALA A 839 18.92 21.70 -10.80
C ALA A 839 19.15 22.66 -11.97
N ASN A 840 20.32 22.57 -12.61
CA ASN A 840 20.64 23.28 -13.84
C ASN A 840 20.66 22.25 -14.96
N SER A 841 19.49 21.90 -15.46
CA SER A 841 19.32 20.97 -16.58
C SER A 841 18.89 21.72 -17.84
N ALA A 842 19.26 21.16 -19.00
CA ALA A 842 18.88 21.72 -20.29
C ALA A 842 17.54 21.16 -20.79
N SER A 843 17.08 20.07 -20.19
CA SER A 843 15.80 19.40 -20.38
C SER A 843 15.41 18.76 -19.04
N ASP A 844 14.18 18.35 -18.87
CA ASP A 844 13.72 17.49 -17.78
C ASP A 844 14.00 16.00 -18.05
N HIS A 845 14.32 15.64 -19.30
CA HIS A 845 14.68 14.28 -19.72
C HIS A 845 16.20 14.10 -19.94
N ASP A 846 16.72 12.95 -19.53
CA ASP A 846 18.00 12.40 -19.97
C ASP A 846 17.91 11.80 -21.37
N ALA A 847 19.03 11.80 -22.08
CA ALA A 847 19.12 11.23 -23.41
C ALA A 847 19.52 9.74 -23.36
N LEU A 848 18.91 8.94 -24.24
CA LEU A 848 19.24 7.53 -24.44
C LEU A 848 20.14 7.40 -25.65
N ILE A 849 21.09 6.46 -25.65
CA ILE A 849 21.93 6.17 -26.80
C ILE A 849 22.15 4.67 -26.96
N ALA A 850 22.02 4.20 -28.20
CA ALA A 850 22.36 2.85 -28.62
C ALA A 850 23.50 2.89 -29.65
N GLN A 851 24.47 1.97 -29.51
CA GLN A 851 25.50 1.73 -30.52
C GLN A 851 25.16 0.43 -31.25
N ILE A 852 24.83 0.54 -32.53
CA ILE A 852 24.37 -0.56 -33.37
C ILE A 852 25.48 -0.92 -34.37
N PRO A 853 26.06 -2.13 -34.31
CA PRO A 853 26.92 -2.61 -35.37
C PRO A 853 26.08 -2.87 -36.63
N LEU A 854 26.60 -2.45 -37.78
CA LEU A 854 26.08 -2.81 -39.10
C LEU A 854 27.22 -3.45 -39.90
N VAL A 855 27.12 -4.76 -40.09
CA VAL A 855 28.11 -5.55 -40.83
C VAL A 855 27.80 -5.49 -42.32
N LEU A 856 28.80 -5.11 -43.12
CA LEU A 856 28.79 -5.36 -44.55
C LEU A 856 29.47 -6.72 -44.75
N PRO A 857 28.73 -7.79 -45.09
CA PRO A 857 29.37 -9.05 -45.41
C PRO A 857 30.23 -8.77 -46.63
N ASN A 858 31.55 -8.95 -46.52
CA ASN A 858 32.38 -8.96 -47.72
C ASN A 858 31.75 -9.98 -48.68
N PRO A 859 31.58 -9.64 -49.98
CA PRO A 859 31.20 -10.66 -50.95
C PRO A 859 32.24 -11.77 -50.81
N ILE A 860 31.81 -12.93 -50.30
CA ILE A 860 32.63 -14.12 -50.30
C ILE A 860 32.71 -14.49 -51.78
N GLU A 861 33.71 -13.93 -52.46
CA GLU A 861 34.08 -14.34 -53.80
C GLU A 861 34.37 -15.84 -53.72
N PRO A 862 33.67 -16.69 -54.49
CA PRO A 862 33.83 -18.12 -54.41
C PRO A 862 35.31 -18.46 -54.64
N VAL A 863 35.91 -19.18 -53.69
CA VAL A 863 37.24 -19.76 -53.89
C VAL A 863 37.10 -20.80 -55.01
N GLU A 864 37.57 -20.47 -56.21
CA GLU A 864 37.65 -21.44 -57.30
C GLU A 864 38.78 -22.43 -56.97
N LEU A 865 38.41 -23.70 -56.78
CA LEU A 865 39.37 -24.80 -56.65
C LEU A 865 39.72 -25.32 -58.05
N SER A 866 40.98 -25.18 -58.44
CA SER A 866 41.49 -25.73 -59.69
C SER A 866 42.62 -26.72 -59.44
N VAL A 867 42.77 -27.71 -60.33
CA VAL A 867 43.90 -28.65 -60.27
C VAL A 867 45.01 -28.14 -61.16
N GLY A 868 46.14 -27.77 -60.57
CA GLY A 868 47.35 -27.36 -61.29
C GLY A 868 48.35 -28.50 -61.48
N GLN A 869 48.99 -28.57 -62.65
CA GLN A 869 50.10 -29.49 -62.93
C GLN A 869 51.46 -28.83 -62.64
N LEU A 870 52.21 -29.41 -61.69
CA LEU A 870 53.66 -29.28 -61.61
C LEU A 870 54.32 -30.64 -61.89
N PRO A 871 55.60 -30.69 -62.33
CA PRO A 871 56.26 -31.95 -62.64
C PRO A 871 56.27 -32.90 -61.43
N GLY A 872 55.42 -33.93 -61.47
CA GLY A 872 55.37 -35.01 -60.48
C GLY A 872 54.48 -34.81 -59.26
N ARG A 873 53.54 -33.85 -59.24
CA ARG A 873 52.54 -33.68 -58.16
C ARG A 873 51.20 -33.17 -58.68
N LEU A 874 50.10 -33.64 -58.09
CA LEU A 874 48.80 -32.96 -58.13
C LEU A 874 48.79 -31.92 -57.01
N VAL A 875 48.39 -30.69 -57.34
CA VAL A 875 48.20 -29.62 -56.36
C VAL A 875 46.78 -29.09 -56.52
N VAL A 876 46.03 -29.05 -55.42
CA VAL A 876 44.79 -28.27 -55.35
C VAL A 876 45.22 -26.82 -55.16
N ILE A 877 44.93 -25.99 -56.14
CA ILE A 877 45.22 -24.56 -56.14
C ILE A 877 43.91 -23.86 -55.82
N ALA A 878 43.87 -23.23 -54.64
CA ALA A 878 42.84 -22.25 -54.34
C ALA A 878 43.24 -20.94 -55.02
N THR A 879 42.39 -20.43 -55.91
CA THR A 879 42.59 -19.13 -56.55
C THR A 879 41.53 -18.14 -56.14
N GLU A 880 41.96 -16.91 -55.84
CA GLU A 880 41.12 -15.74 -55.63
C GLU A 880 41.41 -14.75 -56.78
N ASN A 881 40.41 -14.38 -57.58
CA ASN A 881 40.58 -13.51 -58.74
C ASN A 881 41.64 -13.99 -59.77
N GLY A 882 41.80 -15.31 -59.92
CA GLY A 882 42.81 -15.93 -60.79
C GLY A 882 44.24 -15.85 -60.24
N VAL A 883 44.42 -15.46 -58.98
CA VAL A 883 45.69 -15.44 -58.26
C VAL A 883 45.71 -16.58 -57.25
N GLU A 884 46.77 -17.40 -57.26
CA GLU A 884 46.97 -18.48 -56.30
C GLU A 884 47.08 -17.93 -54.88
N VAL A 885 46.17 -18.35 -54.00
CA VAL A 885 46.13 -17.95 -52.58
C VAL A 885 46.50 -19.08 -51.62
N ASP A 886 46.37 -20.36 -52.02
CA ASP A 886 46.83 -21.51 -51.22
C ASP A 886 47.13 -22.77 -52.07
N ARG A 887 47.95 -23.70 -51.52
CA ARG A 887 48.41 -24.94 -52.18
C ARG A 887 48.54 -26.14 -51.23
N ALA A 888 47.66 -27.14 -51.39
CA ALA A 888 47.77 -28.42 -50.67
C ALA A 888 48.40 -29.52 -51.55
N PRO A 889 49.49 -30.19 -51.12
CA PRO A 889 50.10 -31.28 -51.88
C PRO A 889 49.34 -32.60 -51.72
N VAL A 890 48.84 -33.17 -52.82
CA VAL A 890 48.32 -34.55 -52.84
C VAL A 890 49.49 -35.48 -53.20
N GLY A 891 49.83 -36.40 -52.30
CA GLY A 891 50.98 -37.28 -52.47
C GLY A 891 50.68 -38.49 -53.36
N GLN A 892 51.52 -38.76 -54.37
CA GLN A 892 52.13 -40.07 -54.71
C GLN A 892 52.96 -39.98 -56.00
N ASN A 893 54.01 -40.82 -56.07
CA ASN A 893 55.00 -40.86 -57.14
C ASN A 893 54.54 -41.77 -58.30
N GLY A 894 54.10 -41.18 -59.42
CA GLY A 894 53.82 -41.91 -60.66
C GLY A 894 53.34 -40.98 -61.79
N PRO A 895 53.39 -41.40 -63.07
CA PRO A 895 52.86 -40.60 -64.17
C PRO A 895 51.32 -40.55 -64.10
N VAL A 896 50.75 -39.33 -64.06
CA VAL A 896 49.32 -39.08 -63.83
C VAL A 896 48.60 -38.71 -65.16
N PRO A 897 47.47 -39.35 -65.50
CA PRO A 897 46.60 -38.96 -66.62
C PRO A 897 45.69 -37.77 -66.28
N GLU A 898 45.13 -37.09 -67.30
CA GLU A 898 44.20 -35.95 -67.16
C GLU A 898 43.03 -36.28 -66.21
N VAL A 899 42.80 -35.44 -65.19
CA VAL A 899 41.81 -35.63 -64.13
C VAL A 899 40.50 -34.93 -64.52
N GLY A 900 39.35 -35.60 -64.34
CA GLY A 900 38.02 -34.98 -64.42
C GLY A 900 37.65 -34.16 -63.18
N PRO A 901 36.49 -33.48 -63.16
CA PRO A 901 36.04 -32.68 -62.02
C PRO A 901 35.74 -33.54 -60.78
N PHE A 902 36.01 -33.01 -59.58
CA PHE A 902 35.58 -33.60 -58.31
C PHE A 902 34.36 -32.85 -57.76
N THR A 903 33.47 -33.54 -57.03
CA THR A 903 32.30 -32.92 -56.38
C THR A 903 32.25 -33.36 -54.91
N LEU A 904 32.27 -32.39 -54.00
CA LEU A 904 31.99 -32.60 -52.57
C LEU A 904 30.54 -32.20 -52.31
N PHE A 905 29.81 -32.99 -51.53
CA PHE A 905 28.46 -32.64 -51.07
C PHE A 905 28.23 -33.16 -49.65
N ALA A 906 27.39 -32.50 -48.87
CA ALA A 906 26.95 -32.97 -47.55
C ALA A 906 25.42 -33.04 -47.58
N VAL A 907 24.83 -34.05 -46.94
CA VAL A 907 23.37 -34.28 -46.96
C VAL A 907 22.92 -34.76 -45.59
N ASP A 908 21.85 -34.16 -45.09
CA ASP A 908 21.09 -34.64 -43.92
C ASP A 908 20.04 -35.69 -44.35
N SER A 909 19.87 -36.73 -43.54
CA SER A 909 18.96 -37.85 -43.78
C SER A 909 17.47 -37.44 -43.75
N ASP A 910 17.13 -36.38 -43.00
CA ASP A 910 15.78 -35.84 -42.92
C ASP A 910 15.39 -34.94 -44.12
N ASP A 911 16.37 -34.52 -44.93
CA ASP A 911 16.18 -33.55 -46.02
C ASP A 911 15.91 -34.17 -47.41
N LEU A 912 15.76 -35.49 -47.50
CA LEU A 912 15.40 -36.22 -48.73
C LEU A 912 14.00 -35.88 -49.30
N LEU A 913 13.26 -34.94 -48.69
CA LEU A 913 11.88 -34.58 -49.06
C LEU A 913 11.66 -33.09 -49.40
N ARG A 914 12.67 -32.20 -49.34
CA ARG A 914 12.49 -30.76 -49.66
C ARG A 914 13.22 -30.36 -50.96
N PRO A 915 12.50 -29.87 -51.99
CA PRO A 915 13.12 -29.39 -53.21
C PRO A 915 13.46 -27.89 -53.06
N ASN A 916 14.74 -27.55 -52.94
CA ASN A 916 15.37 -26.21 -53.01
C ASN A 916 15.90 -25.61 -51.68
N PHE A 917 16.85 -26.28 -51.04
CA PHE A 917 17.86 -25.61 -50.21
C PHE A 917 19.25 -25.83 -50.82
N SER A 918 20.14 -24.84 -50.68
CA SER A 918 21.52 -24.89 -51.15
C SER A 918 22.45 -25.01 -49.95
N ASP A 919 22.95 -26.22 -49.70
CA ASP A 919 23.86 -26.50 -48.58
C ASP A 919 25.20 -25.77 -48.75
N ARG A 920 25.69 -25.16 -47.66
CA ARG A 920 26.98 -24.45 -47.64
C ARG A 920 28.05 -25.35 -47.00
N THR A 921 29.09 -25.69 -47.76
CA THR A 921 30.28 -26.38 -47.23
C THR A 921 31.29 -25.35 -46.72
N PHE A 922 31.75 -25.48 -45.48
CA PHE A 922 32.67 -24.52 -44.84
C PHE A 922 34.12 -25.05 -44.81
N PHE A 923 35.10 -24.14 -44.97
CA PHE A 923 36.54 -24.43 -44.87
C PHE A 923 37.23 -23.47 -43.88
N ASP A 924 37.92 -24.00 -42.86
CA ASP A 924 38.81 -23.25 -41.95
C ASP A 924 40.28 -23.61 -42.24
N ARG A 925 41.13 -22.58 -42.41
CA ARG A 925 42.58 -22.63 -42.73
C ARG A 925 43.43 -23.40 -41.70
N SER A 926 42.85 -23.92 -40.61
CA SER A 926 43.58 -24.63 -39.55
C SER A 926 42.94 -25.92 -39.00
N VAL A 927 41.66 -26.25 -39.31
CA VAL A 927 40.92 -27.28 -38.54
C VAL A 927 40.08 -28.32 -39.33
N GLY A 928 39.79 -28.18 -40.65
CA GLY A 928 39.09 -29.21 -41.45
C GLY A 928 37.74 -28.79 -42.05
N ILE A 929 36.92 -29.75 -42.50
CA ILE A 929 35.60 -29.57 -43.16
C ILE A 929 34.45 -29.93 -42.20
N GLY A 930 33.38 -29.12 -42.16
CA GLY A 930 32.15 -29.36 -41.37
C GLY A 930 30.86 -29.01 -42.12
N VAL A 931 29.71 -29.43 -41.56
CA VAL A 931 28.34 -29.24 -42.08
C VAL A 931 27.58 -28.29 -41.14
N SER A 932 26.49 -27.69 -41.61
CA SER A 932 25.55 -26.90 -40.81
C SER A 932 24.15 -27.31 -41.25
N ASP A 933 23.35 -27.85 -40.35
CA ASP A 933 21.90 -27.87 -40.53
C ASP A 933 21.31 -26.50 -40.15
N GLY A 934 20.09 -26.23 -40.57
CA GLY A 934 19.40 -24.96 -40.33
C GLY A 934 18.47 -24.97 -39.11
N ASP A 935 18.55 -25.97 -38.22
CA ASP A 935 17.70 -26.13 -37.03
C ASP A 935 18.52 -26.06 -35.71
N ASP A 936 19.85 -26.10 -35.79
CA ASP A 936 20.70 -26.06 -34.61
C ASP A 936 20.80 -24.69 -33.94
N SER A 937 20.00 -24.52 -32.89
CA SER A 937 20.15 -23.43 -31.93
C SER A 937 21.44 -23.64 -31.10
N ILE A 938 22.44 -22.78 -31.35
CA ILE A 938 23.77 -22.62 -30.73
C ILE A 938 24.89 -22.99 -31.70
N GLN A 939 25.72 -22.02 -32.08
CA GLN A 939 26.83 -22.14 -33.04
C GLN A 939 28.00 -23.09 -32.66
N ARG A 940 27.82 -24.00 -31.70
CA ARG A 940 28.85 -24.98 -31.33
C ARG A 940 29.06 -26.08 -32.37
N ASP A 941 28.08 -26.30 -33.26
CA ASP A 941 28.05 -27.52 -34.08
C ASP A 941 28.43 -27.32 -35.55
N ARG A 942 28.66 -26.06 -35.99
CA ARG A 942 29.08 -25.68 -37.38
C ARG A 942 30.43 -26.24 -37.87
N LYS A 943 31.07 -27.14 -37.12
CA LYS A 943 32.39 -27.74 -37.39
C LYS A 943 32.41 -29.27 -37.20
N ARG A 944 31.25 -29.89 -36.98
CA ARG A 944 31.12 -31.29 -36.57
C ARG A 944 30.20 -32.03 -37.55
N ILE A 945 30.38 -33.35 -37.59
CA ILE A 945 29.42 -34.30 -38.15
C ILE A 945 28.94 -35.12 -36.95
N GLU A 946 27.65 -35.07 -36.62
CA GLU A 946 27.02 -35.76 -35.50
C GLU A 946 25.63 -36.33 -35.82
N GLY A 947 25.10 -37.17 -34.93
CA GLY A 947 23.75 -37.74 -35.10
C GLY A 947 23.59 -38.58 -36.38
N ASP A 948 22.71 -38.15 -37.27
CA ASP A 948 22.41 -38.78 -38.56
C ASP A 948 23.00 -38.03 -39.78
N GLU A 949 23.89 -37.05 -39.55
CA GLU A 949 24.56 -36.29 -40.60
C GLU A 949 25.58 -37.13 -41.41
N ILE A 950 25.66 -36.86 -42.73
CA ILE A 950 26.54 -37.59 -43.66
C ILE A 950 27.34 -36.61 -44.56
N LEU A 951 28.67 -36.80 -44.59
CA LEU A 951 29.56 -36.17 -45.58
C LEU A 951 29.76 -37.09 -46.79
N GLY A 952 29.32 -36.65 -47.98
CA GLY A 952 29.52 -37.33 -49.26
C GLY A 952 30.74 -36.80 -50.03
N VAL A 953 31.64 -37.72 -50.41
CA VAL A 953 32.79 -37.43 -51.26
C VAL A 953 32.67 -38.22 -52.56
N ALA A 954 32.24 -37.56 -53.64
CA ALA A 954 32.14 -38.15 -54.97
C ALA A 954 33.33 -37.76 -55.85
N VAL A 955 34.03 -38.77 -56.35
CA VAL A 955 35.21 -38.58 -57.22
C VAL A 955 34.87 -39.09 -58.61
N THR A 956 34.55 -38.18 -59.53
CA THR A 956 34.22 -38.60 -60.90
C THR A 956 35.48 -38.90 -61.72
N GLY A 957 35.49 -40.04 -62.42
CA GLY A 957 36.59 -40.46 -63.29
C GLY A 957 37.60 -41.44 -62.67
N PHE A 958 37.42 -41.86 -61.41
CA PHE A 958 38.25 -42.86 -60.76
C PHE A 958 37.38 -43.91 -60.06
N ALA A 959 37.94 -45.11 -59.92
CA ALA A 959 37.41 -46.24 -59.20
C ALA A 959 38.47 -46.73 -58.22
N ALA A 960 38.16 -46.78 -56.92
CA ALA A 960 39.07 -47.26 -55.89
C ALA A 960 38.44 -48.41 -55.11
N ASN A 961 39.29 -49.27 -54.53
CA ASN A 961 38.86 -50.31 -53.60
C ASN A 961 39.28 -50.00 -52.15
N THR A 962 40.14 -49.00 -51.96
CA THR A 962 40.76 -48.70 -50.66
C THR A 962 40.85 -47.19 -50.46
N ALA A 963 40.55 -46.76 -49.24
CA ALA A 963 40.64 -45.37 -48.81
C ALA A 963 41.18 -45.29 -47.38
N GLU A 964 42.06 -44.33 -47.13
CA GLU A 964 42.44 -43.89 -45.79
C GLU A 964 41.72 -42.56 -45.51
N ILE A 965 40.98 -42.50 -44.40
CA ILE A 965 40.18 -41.34 -44.01
C ILE A 965 40.77 -40.79 -42.71
N ALA A 966 41.21 -39.54 -42.72
CA ALA A 966 41.67 -38.86 -41.52
C ALA A 966 40.55 -37.98 -40.94
N ILE A 967 40.30 -38.13 -39.64
CA ILE A 967 39.31 -37.37 -38.87
C ILE A 967 39.93 -36.86 -37.57
N ASP A 968 39.31 -35.86 -36.96
CA ASP A 968 39.61 -35.42 -35.59
C ASP A 968 38.35 -35.60 -34.72
N ARG A 969 38.44 -36.43 -33.68
CA ARG A 969 37.29 -36.80 -32.85
C ARG A 969 37.12 -35.83 -31.68
N LEU A 970 35.91 -35.32 -31.49
CA LEU A 970 35.65 -34.23 -30.54
C LEU A 970 34.93 -34.69 -29.26
N PHE A 971 33.95 -35.60 -29.31
CA PHE A 971 33.24 -36.13 -28.14
C PHE A 971 32.73 -37.57 -28.34
N SER A 972 32.64 -38.34 -27.24
CA SER A 972 31.88 -39.60 -27.12
C SER A 972 31.82 -40.02 -25.63
N ASN A 973 30.65 -40.39 -25.12
CA ASN A 973 30.47 -40.77 -23.71
C ASN A 973 30.73 -42.28 -23.44
N ASP A 974 30.64 -43.15 -24.45
CA ASP A 974 30.75 -44.62 -24.29
C ASP A 974 31.47 -45.37 -25.45
N GLY A 975 32.14 -44.65 -26.37
CA GLY A 975 32.77 -45.16 -27.59
C GLY A 975 32.11 -44.54 -28.83
N ALA A 976 32.86 -44.31 -29.91
CA ALA A 976 32.32 -43.65 -31.11
C ALA A 976 32.12 -44.65 -32.25
N GLN A 977 31.01 -44.60 -32.96
CA GLN A 977 30.77 -45.38 -34.17
C GLN A 977 30.73 -44.47 -35.40
N ILE A 978 31.64 -44.70 -36.34
CA ILE A 978 31.68 -43.98 -37.62
C ILE A 978 31.36 -44.95 -38.76
N ARG A 979 30.36 -44.60 -39.56
CA ARG A 979 29.95 -45.34 -40.74
C ARG A 979 30.64 -44.79 -41.97
N VAL A 980 31.22 -45.67 -42.77
CA VAL A 980 31.73 -45.38 -44.10
C VAL A 980 31.02 -46.29 -45.09
N THR A 981 30.29 -45.70 -46.02
CA THR A 981 29.50 -46.39 -47.03
C THR A 981 30.05 -46.05 -48.42
N ALA A 982 30.34 -47.07 -49.22
CA ALA A 982 30.89 -46.93 -50.56
C ALA A 982 29.82 -47.14 -51.62
N PHE A 983 29.84 -46.28 -52.64
CA PHE A 983 28.89 -46.31 -53.75
C PHE A 983 29.61 -46.43 -55.09
N GLU A 984 29.00 -47.18 -56.00
CA GLU A 984 29.36 -47.23 -57.41
C GLU A 984 28.16 -46.73 -58.24
N ASN A 985 28.31 -45.55 -58.86
CA ASN A 985 27.28 -44.93 -59.68
C ASN A 985 25.93 -44.76 -58.94
N GLY A 986 25.98 -44.36 -57.67
CA GLY A 986 24.81 -44.14 -56.82
C GLY A 986 24.16 -45.42 -56.27
N LEU A 987 24.76 -46.59 -56.47
CA LEU A 987 24.37 -47.84 -55.80
C LEU A 987 25.37 -48.16 -54.70
N GLU A 988 24.88 -48.40 -53.49
CA GLU A 988 25.71 -48.87 -52.38
C GLU A 988 26.34 -50.23 -52.73
N VAL A 989 27.66 -50.32 -52.60
CA VAL A 989 28.44 -51.52 -52.92
C VAL A 989 29.14 -52.13 -51.71
N ASP A 990 29.45 -51.33 -50.68
CA ASP A 990 30.03 -51.83 -49.43
C ASP A 990 29.80 -50.83 -48.27
N GLU A 991 29.82 -51.31 -47.02
CA GLU A 991 29.65 -50.49 -45.83
C GLU A 991 30.53 -51.04 -44.69
N THR A 992 31.17 -50.15 -43.94
CA THR A 992 31.93 -50.52 -42.73
C THR A 992 31.65 -49.53 -41.61
N ILE A 993 31.35 -50.06 -40.41
CA ILE A 993 31.24 -49.29 -39.18
C ILE A 993 32.52 -49.46 -38.35
N PHE A 994 33.24 -48.37 -38.15
CA PHE A 994 34.42 -48.29 -37.31
C PHE A 994 34.02 -48.00 -35.88
N ASN A 995 34.35 -48.94 -34.97
CA ASN A 995 34.14 -48.77 -33.54
C ASN A 995 35.43 -48.23 -32.91
N LEU A 996 35.33 -47.03 -32.36
CA LEU A 996 36.44 -46.24 -31.88
C LEU A 996 36.38 -46.13 -30.35
N GLY A 997 37.55 -46.18 -29.70
CA GLY A 997 37.63 -46.05 -28.23
C GLY A 997 37.28 -44.64 -27.74
N ALA A 998 37.08 -44.48 -26.43
CA ALA A 998 36.65 -43.22 -25.79
C ALA A 998 37.69 -42.07 -25.76
N ALA A 999 38.72 -42.11 -26.61
CA ALA A 999 39.77 -41.08 -26.66
C ALA A 999 39.47 -40.02 -27.74
N VAL A 1000 39.76 -38.75 -27.46
CA VAL A 1000 39.61 -37.63 -28.42
C VAL A 1000 40.95 -37.32 -29.11
N GLY A 1001 40.91 -36.84 -30.37
CA GLY A 1001 42.08 -36.53 -31.20
C GLY A 1001 42.04 -37.12 -32.62
N GLU A 1002 43.14 -36.91 -33.38
CA GLU A 1002 43.27 -37.34 -34.79
C GLU A 1002 43.36 -38.86 -34.96
N GLU A 1003 42.57 -39.39 -35.88
CA GLU A 1003 42.40 -40.82 -36.15
C GLU A 1003 42.34 -41.12 -37.64
N PHE A 1004 42.83 -42.30 -38.02
CA PHE A 1004 42.88 -42.76 -39.41
C PHE A 1004 42.03 -44.03 -39.56
N LEU A 1005 41.05 -43.98 -40.46
CA LEU A 1005 40.17 -45.09 -40.79
C LEU A 1005 40.59 -45.68 -42.14
N ASP A 1006 41.09 -46.91 -42.10
CA ASP A 1006 41.44 -47.67 -43.30
C ASP A 1006 40.19 -48.41 -43.80
N PHE A 1007 39.53 -47.85 -44.82
CA PHE A 1007 38.40 -48.45 -45.50
C PHE A 1007 38.86 -49.30 -46.69
N THR A 1008 38.37 -50.53 -46.78
CA THR A 1008 38.62 -51.42 -47.91
C THR A 1008 37.30 -52.07 -48.33
N SER A 1009 36.98 -51.96 -49.61
CA SER A 1009 35.80 -52.52 -50.24
C SER A 1009 36.17 -53.62 -51.22
N ASP A 1010 35.40 -54.72 -51.19
CA ASP A 1010 35.54 -55.81 -52.17
C ASP A 1010 35.14 -55.37 -53.60
N PHE A 1011 34.43 -54.24 -53.71
CA PHE A 1011 33.97 -53.63 -54.95
C PHE A 1011 34.66 -52.28 -55.19
N ALA A 1012 34.81 -51.92 -56.47
CA ALA A 1012 35.29 -50.60 -56.82
C ALA A 1012 34.19 -49.56 -56.54
N PHE A 1013 34.56 -48.43 -55.95
CA PHE A 1013 33.66 -47.33 -55.65
C PHE A 1013 34.14 -46.03 -56.31
N ASN A 1014 33.20 -45.15 -56.63
CA ASN A 1014 33.46 -43.79 -57.12
C ASN A 1014 32.89 -42.69 -56.20
N GLU A 1015 32.27 -43.10 -55.09
CA GLU A 1015 31.75 -42.22 -54.05
C GLU A 1015 31.88 -42.90 -52.68
N LEU A 1016 32.23 -42.12 -51.66
CA LEU A 1016 32.22 -42.52 -50.25
C LEU A 1016 31.33 -41.57 -49.47
N GLN A 1017 30.52 -42.11 -48.58
CA GLN A 1017 29.73 -41.37 -47.60
C GLN A 1017 30.26 -41.70 -46.21
N ILE A 1018 30.49 -40.67 -45.39
CA ILE A 1018 31.11 -40.78 -44.07
C ILE A 1018 30.21 -40.05 -43.07
N GLY A 1019 29.69 -40.76 -42.07
CA GLY A 1019 28.78 -40.20 -41.07
C GLY A 1019 28.90 -40.88 -39.71
N ALA A 1020 28.22 -40.33 -38.70
CA ALA A 1020 28.08 -41.02 -37.42
C ALA A 1020 27.14 -42.24 -37.57
N ALA A 1021 27.43 -43.32 -36.86
CA ALA A 1021 26.62 -44.55 -36.90
C ALA A 1021 25.77 -44.75 -35.64
N ASP A 1022 26.06 -43.97 -34.59
CA ASP A 1022 25.31 -43.84 -33.35
C ASP A 1022 24.82 -42.40 -33.18
N GLY A 1023 23.86 -42.18 -32.27
CA GLY A 1023 23.22 -40.87 -32.11
C GLY A 1023 23.99 -39.87 -31.25
N ASP A 1024 25.25 -40.14 -30.90
CA ASP A 1024 26.04 -39.31 -29.98
C ASP A 1024 27.53 -39.16 -30.34
N THR A 1025 27.99 -39.70 -31.48
CA THR A 1025 29.34 -39.46 -32.00
C THR A 1025 29.44 -38.11 -32.72
N ALA A 1026 30.45 -37.30 -32.37
CA ALA A 1026 30.78 -36.06 -33.06
C ALA A 1026 32.26 -35.99 -33.53
N PHE A 1027 32.51 -35.69 -34.82
CA PHE A 1027 33.87 -35.62 -35.40
C PHE A 1027 34.04 -34.55 -36.49
N THR A 1028 35.28 -34.20 -36.83
CA THR A 1028 35.64 -33.29 -37.94
C THR A 1028 36.43 -34.04 -39.01
N PHE A 1029 36.11 -33.85 -40.29
CA PHE A 1029 36.85 -34.45 -41.40
C PHE A 1029 38.12 -33.66 -41.74
N ARG A 1030 39.25 -34.37 -41.90
CA ARG A 1030 40.56 -33.78 -42.17
C ARG A 1030 41.04 -34.05 -43.59
N ASN A 1031 41.12 -35.33 -43.99
CA ASN A 1031 41.57 -35.72 -45.32
C ASN A 1031 40.97 -37.05 -45.77
N LEU A 1032 40.96 -37.27 -47.09
CA LEU A 1032 40.70 -38.56 -47.72
C LEU A 1032 41.84 -38.88 -48.69
N THR A 1033 42.39 -40.08 -48.59
CA THR A 1033 43.40 -40.60 -49.51
C THR A 1033 42.92 -41.90 -50.14
N LEU A 1034 42.72 -41.92 -51.47
CA LEU A 1034 42.43 -43.15 -52.21
C LEU A 1034 43.73 -43.88 -52.53
N LEU A 1035 43.90 -45.10 -52.01
CA LEU A 1035 45.20 -45.81 -52.06
C LEU A 1035 45.40 -46.62 -53.35
N ASP A 1036 44.31 -47.10 -53.98
CA ASP A 1036 44.35 -47.93 -55.19
C ASP A 1036 43.50 -47.37 -56.35
N ALA A 1037 43.37 -46.04 -56.44
CA ALA A 1037 42.53 -45.42 -57.48
C ALA A 1037 43.02 -45.75 -58.90
N VAL A 1038 42.14 -46.38 -59.69
CA VAL A 1038 42.33 -46.63 -61.12
C VAL A 1038 41.39 -45.73 -61.90
N VAL A 1039 41.85 -45.14 -63.01
CA VAL A 1039 40.96 -44.41 -63.92
C VAL A 1039 39.89 -45.38 -64.43
N ALA A 1040 38.62 -45.04 -64.24
CA ALA A 1040 37.49 -45.86 -64.65
C ALA A 1040 37.38 -45.99 -66.19
#